data_AF-A0A522API0-F1
#
_entry.id   AF-A0A522API0-F1
#
_cell.length_a   1.000
_cell.length_b   1.000
_cell.length_c   1.000
_cell.angle_alpha   90.00
_cell.angle_beta   90.00
_cell.angle_gamma   90.00
#
_symmetry.space_group_name_H-M   'P 1'
#
loop_
_entity.id
_entity.type
_entity.pdbx_description
1 polymer ?
#
loop_
_entity_poly.entity_id
_entity_poly.type
_entity_poly.pdbx_seq_one_letter_code
_entity_poly.pdbx_strand_id
1 'polypeptide(L)'
;MLRNHRRLTVINNPMQRCKKLNMKNLQPSPRFIAGLAAALLCVQSIHAAPATWNNAAGGNWSVGANWNPSGVPGTAADLIFGNTGAGSPNTNDVSSLTNNSLTYDWNNGSLQTTYINPGKTLTINGSGAAGTALLLEGSAAAAPASTTQAPAAISGAGGNLVLSGAGDIVVHLGQGTAGSHMATLDMTGLDGLIASVGRLLVGQANAGAAVNRPSGTLILARTNTITCTGGSPQVMVQDSGSNANGSTASVLTFGQVNFLNADVMRLGGQKGNATLSFNGAFSLPSLKIRNADGASRVSTIDFGYNGAAPTTGNSTVMTTDFSPGTVDLMANLVNIAQGAQAGSGGCTATLTLGAGTFDVNNMEIGWGNANTAGATGTATGTVNINNNGSFGGSGALLRVNTQLRLGRTNNPSGPVTGILNVTGGRVQANTIVSGGGVSTINLNSSTPNSSLTISNTAGSLSSPIRNFSMSDATLTIPALNGGASVAVSNLTVGGSANTINISSIPPIGSYPATFTLINYLGGYTAGAGPLALGTLPSASPAYSGTLVDVGGGVIQLTLTAGPVVNLAMHWTGATDNNWDLTTYNWTFLGIGTNFFNGSSPILDDATTQSNVVLAAALSPGNITVSNNTLQYSFVGGGNIAGAASLTKKGSKTLIVANQGVDTISTVVISGGTLQIGTNDLNGEISAINITNNSALVVDRSGSLSMSAAIAGTGTLTKSGDGKLILSGANSYSGNTILNGGTLQIDGTSSGAGALTTSAGTVLAGSGTVSNAVTVGGQMNPGSANATGIFNANGGLTLSSGSTLNFDLSATDPSNPAVNDSINVGGNLTLNNNQITVNFNGAPGGTYTLFTYSGGKSGNFNATIAGTHFAATLDTSTTNFVYLNVSGSGADLRWNSTSDTAWDTIATNWFNLGSSQPSPFFSGDSVLLDDTAGVVTGITIASGVNVSPSVITDNATNNNFTISGAGHISGSASIVKSGLATLDINTANTFSGTVDVQRGTLRTGNGAALGTTANGTTVEDGATLDLNGQNLGGEAITISGAGDGGGGALANNGAAQAQALRTLILAGDATIGGSGGLTMNNSGGAASLSTGGNSYSLTKVGGNTLTL
;
A
#
# COMPACT_ATOMS: atom_id res chain seq x y z
N MET A 1 17.68 -44.07 -12.96
CA MET A 1 16.99 -43.93 -14.26
C MET A 1 16.72 -42.43 -14.51
N LEU A 2 16.49 -42.02 -15.76
CA LEU A 2 16.35 -40.62 -16.30
C LEU A 2 16.00 -39.53 -15.25
N ARG A 3 16.81 -38.52 -14.92
CA ARG A 3 17.30 -37.33 -15.69
C ARG A 3 16.18 -36.56 -16.42
N ASN A 4 15.66 -35.46 -15.85
CA ASN A 4 16.19 -34.08 -15.76
C ASN A 4 16.09 -33.24 -17.06
N HIS A 5 15.37 -32.13 -16.98
CA HIS A 5 15.49 -30.96 -17.87
C HIS A 5 15.49 -29.66 -17.05
N ARG A 6 16.50 -28.79 -17.29
CA ARG A 6 16.56 -27.40 -16.83
C ARG A 6 16.78 -26.48 -18.04
N ARG A 7 16.30 -25.24 -17.92
CA ARG A 7 16.38 -24.15 -18.92
C ARG A 7 17.83 -23.77 -19.31
N LEU A 8 18.00 -23.20 -20.50
CA LEU A 8 18.93 -22.07 -20.72
C LEU A 8 18.46 -21.16 -21.87
N THR A 9 19.14 -20.03 -22.06
CA THR A 9 18.59 -18.73 -22.49
C THR A 9 19.38 -18.14 -23.68
N VAL A 10 18.67 -17.57 -24.68
CA VAL A 10 19.04 -16.49 -25.64
C VAL A 10 20.32 -16.62 -26.52
N ILE A 11 20.21 -16.28 -27.82
CA ILE A 11 21.04 -15.32 -28.61
C ILE A 11 20.59 -15.32 -30.10
N ASN A 12 20.72 -14.18 -30.79
CA ASN A 12 20.31 -13.93 -32.19
C ASN A 12 21.26 -14.51 -33.27
N ASN A 13 20.69 -14.93 -34.42
CA ASN A 13 21.18 -14.93 -35.83
C ASN A 13 22.63 -15.40 -36.18
N PRO A 14 22.86 -16.08 -37.33
CA PRO A 14 22.51 -15.54 -38.67
C PRO A 14 22.13 -16.57 -39.77
N MET A 15 21.87 -16.06 -40.99
CA MET A 15 21.64 -16.85 -42.22
C MET A 15 22.82 -17.73 -42.65
N GLN A 16 22.57 -18.97 -43.11
CA GLN A 16 23.02 -19.48 -44.43
C GLN A 16 22.61 -20.96 -44.70
N ARG A 17 22.48 -21.29 -46.01
CA ARG A 17 22.61 -22.61 -46.66
C ARG A 17 21.48 -23.66 -46.56
N CYS A 18 20.59 -23.52 -47.54
CA CYS A 18 19.94 -24.63 -48.24
C CYS A 18 20.96 -25.66 -48.81
N LYS A 19 20.67 -26.97 -48.67
CA LYS A 19 20.85 -27.98 -49.75
C LYS A 19 20.24 -29.37 -49.45
N LYS A 20 19.58 -29.92 -50.48
CA LYS A 20 19.30 -31.35 -50.75
C LYS A 20 18.48 -32.15 -49.73
N LEU A 21 17.21 -32.38 -50.07
CA LEU A 21 16.66 -33.74 -50.10
C LEU A 21 16.32 -34.10 -51.55
N ASN A 22 16.50 -35.36 -51.92
CA ASN A 22 16.46 -35.83 -53.31
C ASN A 22 15.46 -36.98 -53.42
N MET A 23 14.31 -36.77 -54.06
CA MET A 23 13.33 -37.82 -54.32
C MET A 23 12.96 -37.83 -55.81
N LYS A 24 13.64 -38.71 -56.55
CA LYS A 24 13.14 -39.20 -57.84
C LYS A 24 11.96 -40.15 -57.60
N ASN A 25 11.11 -40.29 -58.61
CA ASN A 25 9.95 -41.20 -58.68
C ASN A 25 8.67 -40.72 -57.98
N LEU A 26 7.96 -39.80 -58.64
CA LEU A 26 6.50 -39.80 -58.71
C LEU A 26 6.09 -39.25 -60.09
N GLN A 27 5.25 -39.98 -60.82
CA GLN A 27 4.77 -39.57 -62.15
C GLN A 27 3.71 -38.45 -62.05
N PRO A 28 3.55 -37.61 -63.09
CA PRO A 28 2.70 -36.42 -63.01
C PRO A 28 1.21 -36.75 -62.94
N SER A 29 0.50 -36.12 -62.00
CA SER A 29 -0.96 -36.13 -61.95
C SER A 29 -1.56 -35.10 -62.92
N PRO A 30 -2.79 -35.31 -63.43
CA PRO A 30 -3.28 -34.64 -64.65
C PRO A 30 -3.77 -33.19 -64.46
N ARG A 31 -3.19 -32.42 -63.52
CA ARG A 31 -3.51 -31.00 -63.31
C ARG A 31 -2.57 -30.02 -64.03
N PHE A 32 -1.50 -30.50 -64.64
CA PHE A 32 -0.56 -29.66 -65.41
C PHE A 32 -0.97 -29.40 -66.88
N ILE A 33 -2.04 -30.03 -67.38
CA ILE A 33 -2.51 -29.83 -68.77
C ILE A 33 -3.55 -28.70 -68.88
N ALA A 34 -4.14 -28.24 -67.76
CA ALA A 34 -5.03 -27.07 -67.75
C ALA A 34 -4.29 -25.73 -67.92
N GLY A 35 -3.00 -25.66 -67.57
CA GLY A 35 -2.21 -24.42 -67.58
C GLY A 35 -1.62 -24.02 -68.94
N LEU A 36 -1.55 -24.94 -69.90
CA LEU A 36 -0.92 -24.68 -71.22
C LEU A 36 -1.94 -24.48 -72.35
N ALA A 37 -3.18 -24.96 -72.19
CA ALA A 37 -4.26 -24.74 -73.16
C ALA A 37 -4.82 -23.30 -73.14
N ALA A 38 -4.72 -22.60 -72.00
CA ALA A 38 -5.15 -21.20 -71.86
C ALA A 38 -4.19 -20.20 -72.54
N ALA A 39 -2.96 -20.62 -72.89
CA ALA A 39 -1.95 -19.77 -73.53
C ALA A 39 -2.03 -19.77 -75.07
N LEU A 40 -2.89 -20.60 -75.68
CA LEU A 40 -2.98 -20.75 -77.14
C LEU A 40 -4.40 -20.70 -77.72
N LEU A 41 -5.34 -20.13 -76.97
CA LEU A 41 -6.61 -19.61 -77.49
C LEU A 41 -6.75 -18.11 -77.16
N CYS A 42 -5.71 -17.33 -77.53
CA CYS A 42 -5.87 -15.89 -77.64
C CYS A 42 -6.73 -15.62 -78.89
N VAL A 43 -8.05 -15.70 -78.73
CA VAL A 43 -8.94 -14.85 -79.50
C VAL A 43 -8.56 -13.44 -79.11
N GLN A 44 -7.69 -12.82 -79.91
CA GLN A 44 -7.68 -11.36 -79.98
C GLN A 44 -9.08 -11.00 -80.45
N SER A 45 -9.95 -10.63 -79.50
CA SER A 45 -11.10 -9.81 -79.82
C SER A 45 -10.51 -8.61 -80.56
N ILE A 46 -10.86 -8.49 -81.84
CA ILE A 46 -10.64 -7.26 -82.59
C ILE A 46 -11.59 -6.26 -81.94
N HIS A 47 -11.13 -5.65 -80.85
CA HIS A 47 -11.83 -4.55 -80.23
C HIS A 47 -11.96 -3.48 -81.31
N ALA A 48 -13.19 -2.98 -81.51
CA ALA A 48 -13.37 -1.78 -82.29
C ALA A 48 -12.46 -0.68 -81.71
N ALA A 49 -11.90 0.17 -82.57
CA ALA A 49 -11.10 1.30 -82.11
C ALA A 49 -11.91 2.09 -81.05
N PRO A 50 -11.29 2.54 -79.94
CA PRO A 50 -12.01 3.24 -78.87
C PRO A 50 -12.86 4.37 -79.44
N ALA A 51 -14.10 4.50 -78.95
CA ALA A 51 -15.01 5.51 -79.44
C ALA A 51 -14.55 6.87 -78.91
N THR A 52 -13.85 7.62 -79.77
CA THR A 52 -13.30 8.91 -79.39
C THR A 52 -14.29 10.01 -79.73
N TRP A 53 -14.67 10.81 -78.75
CA TRP A 53 -15.55 11.95 -78.94
C TRP A 53 -14.87 13.06 -79.76
N ASN A 54 -15.55 13.56 -80.80
CA ASN A 54 -15.07 14.63 -81.67
C ASN A 54 -16.05 15.82 -81.78
N ASN A 55 -17.27 15.72 -81.24
CA ASN A 55 -18.34 16.71 -81.30
C ASN A 55 -18.75 17.18 -82.73
N ALA A 56 -18.44 16.41 -83.78
CA ALA A 56 -18.47 16.92 -85.16
C ALA A 56 -19.87 17.28 -85.69
N ALA A 57 -20.94 16.80 -85.07
CA ALA A 57 -22.33 17.11 -85.43
C ALA A 57 -23.10 17.92 -84.36
N GLY A 58 -22.51 18.13 -83.17
CA GLY A 58 -23.16 18.74 -82.01
C GLY A 58 -24.19 17.85 -81.32
N GLY A 59 -24.50 18.14 -80.05
CA GLY A 59 -25.52 17.43 -79.27
C GLY A 59 -25.00 16.21 -78.50
N ASN A 60 -25.86 15.21 -78.32
CA ASN A 60 -25.75 14.21 -77.24
C ASN A 60 -25.02 12.93 -77.65
N TRP A 61 -24.75 12.04 -76.67
CA TRP A 61 -24.11 10.72 -76.90
C TRP A 61 -24.83 9.85 -77.94
N SER A 62 -26.15 10.00 -78.07
CA SER A 62 -27.00 9.31 -79.05
C SER A 62 -26.83 9.78 -80.50
N VAL A 63 -26.02 10.81 -80.76
CA VAL A 63 -25.71 11.29 -82.11
C VAL A 63 -24.42 10.63 -82.58
N GLY A 64 -24.53 9.58 -83.39
CA GLY A 64 -23.37 8.76 -83.80
C GLY A 64 -22.26 9.53 -84.53
N ALA A 65 -22.60 10.65 -85.18
CA ALA A 65 -21.63 11.51 -85.86
C ALA A 65 -20.71 12.33 -84.92
N ASN A 66 -20.98 12.35 -83.61
CA ASN A 66 -20.11 12.98 -82.60
C ASN A 66 -18.96 12.07 -82.11
N TRP A 67 -18.87 10.86 -82.66
CA TRP A 67 -17.90 9.85 -82.29
C TRP A 67 -17.02 9.49 -83.50
N ASN A 68 -15.81 9.00 -83.21
CA ASN A 68 -14.87 8.46 -84.18
C ASN A 68 -14.41 7.06 -83.73
N PRO A 69 -14.63 5.99 -84.51
CA PRO A 69 -15.36 5.95 -85.77
C PRO A 69 -16.84 6.34 -85.61
N SER A 70 -17.45 6.88 -86.68
CA SER A 70 -18.84 7.37 -86.64
C SER A 70 -19.83 6.24 -86.35
N GLY A 71 -20.63 6.44 -85.30
CA GLY A 71 -21.57 5.48 -84.74
C GLY A 71 -21.86 5.79 -83.28
N VAL A 72 -23.08 5.49 -82.80
CA VAL A 72 -23.37 5.59 -81.36
C VAL A 72 -22.61 4.48 -80.64
N PRO A 73 -21.86 4.75 -79.56
CA PRO A 73 -21.12 3.72 -78.84
C PRO A 73 -22.05 2.62 -78.34
N GLY A 74 -21.74 1.39 -78.71
CA GLY A 74 -22.47 0.21 -78.24
C GLY A 74 -22.19 -0.10 -76.77
N THR A 75 -22.91 -1.10 -76.25
CA THR A 75 -22.55 -1.68 -74.95
C THR A 75 -21.13 -2.22 -74.98
N ALA A 76 -20.37 -2.04 -73.90
CA ALA A 76 -18.96 -2.45 -73.77
C ALA A 76 -17.98 -1.70 -74.72
N ALA A 77 -18.34 -0.52 -75.23
CA ALA A 77 -17.37 0.36 -75.88
C ALA A 77 -16.46 1.07 -74.84
N ASP A 78 -15.18 1.25 -75.16
CA ASP A 78 -14.27 2.15 -74.47
C ASP A 78 -14.50 3.59 -74.96
N LEU A 79 -14.81 4.50 -74.04
CA LEU A 79 -15.12 5.90 -74.36
C LEU A 79 -13.93 6.80 -74.03
N ILE A 80 -13.45 7.54 -75.03
CA ILE A 80 -12.37 8.52 -74.87
C ILE A 80 -12.87 9.90 -75.24
N PHE A 81 -12.79 10.83 -74.31
CA PHE A 81 -12.87 12.25 -74.60
C PHE A 81 -11.46 12.82 -74.59
N GLY A 82 -10.96 13.19 -75.77
CA GLY A 82 -9.63 13.77 -75.92
C GLY A 82 -9.63 14.90 -76.94
N ASN A 83 -8.48 15.56 -77.13
CA ASN A 83 -8.34 16.80 -77.93
C ASN A 83 -8.70 16.70 -79.44
N THR A 84 -9.24 15.59 -79.94
CA THR A 84 -9.52 15.36 -81.35
C THR A 84 -10.86 15.96 -81.79
N GLY A 85 -10.96 17.27 -81.88
CA GLY A 85 -12.12 17.96 -82.43
C GLY A 85 -12.09 19.48 -82.19
N ALA A 86 -12.62 20.25 -83.14
CA ALA A 86 -12.77 21.70 -83.00
C ALA A 86 -14.20 22.05 -82.56
N GLY A 87 -14.45 22.09 -81.25
CA GLY A 87 -15.78 22.38 -80.69
C GLY A 87 -15.75 22.90 -79.25
N SER A 88 -16.72 23.77 -78.93
CA SER A 88 -16.98 24.34 -77.59
C SER A 88 -17.40 23.27 -76.57
N PRO A 89 -17.45 23.59 -75.25
CA PRO A 89 -17.70 22.61 -74.20
C PRO A 89 -19.00 21.84 -74.42
N ASN A 90 -18.87 20.52 -74.48
CA ASN A 90 -19.93 19.57 -74.70
C ASN A 90 -20.53 19.13 -73.36
N THR A 91 -21.77 19.57 -73.08
CA THR A 91 -22.65 18.85 -72.15
C THR A 91 -23.16 17.62 -72.89
N ASN A 92 -22.97 16.45 -72.30
CA ASN A 92 -23.26 15.18 -72.95
C ASN A 92 -24.42 14.44 -72.26
N ASP A 93 -25.64 14.49 -72.79
CA ASP A 93 -26.77 13.82 -72.13
C ASP A 93 -26.73 12.29 -72.33
N VAL A 94 -26.75 11.56 -71.22
CA VAL A 94 -26.77 10.09 -71.14
C VAL A 94 -28.17 9.62 -70.72
N SER A 95 -28.82 8.81 -71.55
CA SER A 95 -30.17 8.26 -71.30
C SER A 95 -30.18 6.91 -70.54
N SER A 96 -28.99 6.33 -70.38
CA SER A 96 -28.55 5.10 -69.67
C SER A 96 -27.67 4.28 -70.62
N LEU A 97 -26.46 3.88 -70.20
CA LEU A 97 -25.51 3.12 -71.04
C LEU A 97 -24.58 2.25 -70.17
N THR A 98 -24.02 1.19 -70.78
CA THR A 98 -23.00 0.32 -70.16
C THR A 98 -21.75 0.27 -71.03
N ASN A 99 -20.63 0.80 -70.56
CA ASN A 99 -19.36 0.92 -71.29
C ASN A 99 -18.23 0.12 -70.62
N ASN A 100 -17.09 -0.05 -71.28
CA ASN A 100 -15.93 -0.74 -70.69
C ASN A 100 -15.09 0.20 -69.84
N SER A 101 -14.73 1.35 -70.40
CA SER A 101 -13.96 2.41 -69.73
C SER A 101 -14.48 3.79 -70.11
N LEU A 102 -14.17 4.76 -69.27
CA LEU A 102 -14.47 6.17 -69.46
C LEU A 102 -13.21 6.99 -69.19
N THR A 103 -12.65 7.59 -70.24
CA THR A 103 -11.40 8.36 -70.18
C THR A 103 -11.63 9.79 -70.63
N TYR A 104 -11.16 10.74 -69.83
CA TYR A 104 -11.11 12.17 -70.12
C TYR A 104 -9.64 12.60 -70.26
N ASP A 105 -9.06 12.34 -71.44
CA ASP A 105 -7.66 12.68 -71.78
C ASP A 105 -7.61 14.07 -72.45
N TRP A 106 -8.06 15.06 -71.68
CA TRP A 106 -8.27 16.43 -72.15
C TRP A 106 -7.32 17.39 -71.45
N ASN A 107 -6.54 18.16 -72.21
CA ASN A 107 -5.43 18.94 -71.65
C ASN A 107 -5.27 20.35 -72.28
N ASN A 108 -6.38 20.94 -72.72
CA ASN A 108 -6.46 22.35 -73.18
C ASN A 108 -7.11 23.34 -72.19
N GLY A 109 -7.57 22.88 -71.01
CA GLY A 109 -8.15 23.73 -69.97
C GLY A 109 -9.67 23.95 -70.02
N SER A 110 -10.36 23.53 -71.10
CA SER A 110 -11.84 23.61 -71.18
C SER A 110 -12.51 22.56 -70.29
N LEU A 111 -13.62 22.92 -69.62
CA LEU A 111 -14.43 21.98 -68.83
C LEU A 111 -15.22 21.03 -69.74
N GLN A 112 -15.17 19.74 -69.43
CA GLN A 112 -15.98 18.71 -70.05
C GLN A 112 -17.06 18.18 -69.11
N THR A 113 -18.32 18.11 -69.55
CA THR A 113 -19.43 17.66 -68.70
C THR A 113 -20.14 16.45 -69.28
N THR A 114 -20.14 15.33 -68.55
CA THR A 114 -21.03 14.19 -68.81
C THR A 114 -22.28 14.35 -67.96
N TYR A 115 -23.44 14.50 -68.60
CA TYR A 115 -24.72 14.76 -67.93
C TYR A 115 -25.59 13.50 -67.92
N ILE A 116 -25.80 12.91 -66.75
CA ILE A 116 -26.65 11.74 -66.57
C ILE A 116 -28.07 12.23 -66.31
N ASN A 117 -29.01 11.90 -67.21
CA ASN A 117 -30.39 12.37 -67.08
C ASN A 117 -31.03 11.89 -65.76
N PRO A 118 -32.01 12.64 -65.20
CA PRO A 118 -32.69 12.25 -63.97
C PRO A 118 -33.29 10.83 -64.04
N GLY A 119 -33.03 10.02 -63.02
CA GLY A 119 -33.46 8.63 -62.94
C GLY A 119 -32.70 7.66 -63.86
N LYS A 120 -31.60 8.08 -64.49
CA LYS A 120 -30.75 7.25 -65.35
C LYS A 120 -29.45 6.84 -64.67
N THR A 121 -28.81 5.83 -65.24
CA THR A 121 -27.55 5.28 -64.72
C THR A 121 -26.56 5.09 -65.85
N LEU A 122 -25.37 5.67 -65.71
CA LEU A 122 -24.20 5.32 -66.51
C LEU A 122 -23.44 4.21 -65.78
N THR A 123 -23.17 3.10 -66.46
CA THR A 123 -22.44 1.95 -65.91
C THR A 123 -21.13 1.78 -66.67
N ILE A 124 -20.00 1.74 -65.96
CA ILE A 124 -18.69 1.41 -66.51
C ILE A 124 -18.28 0.03 -65.96
N ASN A 125 -18.29 -0.98 -66.82
CA ASN A 125 -18.16 -2.40 -66.46
C ASN A 125 -17.15 -3.13 -67.36
N GLY A 126 -15.91 -2.64 -67.38
CA GLY A 126 -14.84 -3.21 -68.19
C GLY A 126 -14.18 -4.44 -67.56
N SER A 127 -13.89 -5.45 -68.38
CA SER A 127 -13.12 -6.65 -68.00
C SER A 127 -11.60 -6.42 -67.99
N GLY A 128 -11.15 -5.17 -67.81
CA GLY A 128 -9.73 -4.79 -67.82
C GLY A 128 -8.92 -5.48 -66.71
N ALA A 129 -7.64 -5.69 -66.97
CA ALA A 129 -6.74 -6.28 -65.98
C ALA A 129 -6.52 -5.33 -64.78
N ALA A 130 -6.23 -5.90 -63.61
CA ALA A 130 -5.94 -5.10 -62.42
C ALA A 130 -4.77 -4.13 -62.69
N GLY A 131 -4.99 -2.84 -62.41
CA GLY A 131 -4.03 -1.76 -62.69
C GLY A 131 -4.26 -0.97 -63.99
N THR A 132 -5.25 -1.30 -64.81
CA THR A 132 -5.76 -0.41 -65.88
C THR A 132 -6.87 0.50 -65.34
N ALA A 133 -7.02 1.73 -65.85
CA ALA A 133 -8.12 2.60 -65.44
C ALA A 133 -9.48 2.12 -65.99
N LEU A 134 -10.50 2.04 -65.14
CA LEU A 134 -11.91 2.01 -65.55
C LEU A 134 -12.44 3.42 -65.78
N LEU A 135 -12.04 4.35 -64.91
CA LEU A 135 -12.34 5.77 -64.99
C LEU A 135 -11.01 6.54 -64.89
N LEU A 136 -10.64 7.26 -65.94
CA LEU A 136 -9.46 8.12 -65.99
C LEU A 136 -9.88 9.57 -66.22
N GLU A 137 -9.46 10.47 -65.32
CA GLU A 137 -9.45 11.92 -65.52
C GLU A 137 -8.00 12.41 -65.58
N GLY A 138 -7.67 13.10 -66.67
CA GLY A 138 -6.31 13.45 -67.04
C GLY A 138 -5.66 12.43 -67.98
N SER A 139 -4.32 12.41 -68.03
CA SER A 139 -3.58 11.77 -69.11
C SER A 139 -2.60 10.70 -68.64
N ALA A 140 -2.47 9.62 -69.43
CA ALA A 140 -1.38 8.65 -69.28
C ALA A 140 -0.02 9.20 -69.78
N ALA A 141 -0.02 10.32 -70.50
CA ALA A 141 1.17 11.04 -70.93
C ALA A 141 1.51 12.21 -69.98
N ALA A 142 2.69 12.81 -70.16
CA ALA A 142 2.98 14.10 -69.53
C ALA A 142 2.07 15.20 -70.12
N ALA A 143 1.65 16.15 -69.30
CA ALA A 143 0.87 17.29 -69.75
C ALA A 143 1.67 18.17 -70.74
N PRO A 144 1.02 19.08 -71.49
CA PRO A 144 1.72 20.04 -72.34
C PRO A 144 2.53 21.10 -71.56
N ALA A 145 2.04 21.59 -70.42
CA ALA A 145 2.71 22.59 -69.59
C ALA A 145 2.55 22.33 -68.08
N SER A 146 3.43 22.87 -67.23
CA SER A 146 3.33 22.78 -65.76
C SER A 146 2.22 23.63 -65.15
N THR A 147 1.40 24.29 -65.99
CA THR A 147 0.19 25.03 -65.62
C THR A 147 -1.09 24.39 -66.15
N THR A 148 -1.01 23.33 -66.96
CA THR A 148 -2.16 22.71 -67.63
C THR A 148 -3.22 22.27 -66.63
N GLN A 149 -4.46 22.73 -66.82
CA GLN A 149 -5.62 22.20 -66.12
C GLN A 149 -6.35 21.22 -67.05
N ALA A 150 -6.79 20.10 -66.48
CA ALA A 150 -7.74 19.17 -67.05
C ALA A 150 -8.96 19.14 -66.11
N PRO A 151 -10.06 19.85 -66.44
CA PRO A 151 -11.28 19.80 -65.65
C PRO A 151 -12.37 19.00 -66.37
N ALA A 152 -12.89 17.97 -65.71
CA ALA A 152 -14.09 17.26 -66.10
C ALA A 152 -15.11 17.20 -64.96
N ALA A 153 -16.38 17.09 -65.34
CA ALA A 153 -17.49 16.89 -64.43
C ALA A 153 -18.39 15.75 -64.91
N ILE A 154 -18.90 14.98 -63.95
CA ILE A 154 -20.04 14.08 -64.17
C ILE A 154 -21.17 14.60 -63.30
N SER A 155 -22.30 14.95 -63.91
CA SER A 155 -23.36 15.74 -63.27
C SER A 155 -24.73 15.24 -63.69
N GLY A 156 -25.78 15.64 -63.00
CA GLY A 156 -27.15 15.23 -63.27
C GLY A 156 -27.91 14.90 -61.99
N ALA A 157 -28.76 15.83 -61.54
CA ALA A 157 -29.63 15.60 -60.39
C ALA A 157 -30.59 14.42 -60.69
N GLY A 158 -30.69 13.46 -59.77
CA GLY A 158 -31.36 12.18 -60.00
C GLY A 158 -30.56 11.14 -60.80
N GLY A 159 -29.36 11.48 -61.29
CA GLY A 159 -28.47 10.60 -62.05
C GLY A 159 -27.49 9.82 -61.15
N ASN A 160 -27.15 8.60 -61.57
CA ASN A 160 -26.20 7.72 -60.87
C ASN A 160 -25.05 7.25 -61.78
N LEU A 161 -23.86 7.14 -61.21
CA LEU A 161 -22.69 6.49 -61.83
C LEU A 161 -22.39 5.17 -61.12
N VAL A 162 -22.28 4.09 -61.88
CA VAL A 162 -21.87 2.77 -61.40
C VAL A 162 -20.56 2.36 -62.06
N LEU A 163 -19.56 1.98 -61.28
CA LEU A 163 -18.27 1.45 -61.74
C LEU A 163 -18.11 0.02 -61.20
N SER A 164 -17.82 -0.95 -62.05
CA SER A 164 -17.61 -2.35 -61.63
C SER A 164 -16.52 -3.03 -62.44
N GLY A 165 -15.46 -3.50 -61.79
CA GLY A 165 -14.40 -4.28 -62.47
C GLY A 165 -13.10 -4.31 -61.69
N ALA A 166 -12.07 -4.94 -62.25
CA ALA A 166 -10.77 -5.08 -61.60
C ALA A 166 -9.85 -3.84 -61.76
N GLY A 167 -10.21 -2.92 -62.65
CA GLY A 167 -9.45 -1.70 -62.91
C GLY A 167 -9.73 -0.56 -61.92
N ASP A 168 -8.98 0.54 -62.06
CA ASP A 168 -8.86 1.60 -61.06
C ASP A 168 -9.68 2.85 -61.40
N ILE A 169 -10.00 3.66 -60.38
CA ILE A 169 -10.35 5.08 -60.55
C ILE A 169 -9.06 5.89 -60.49
N VAL A 170 -8.74 6.65 -61.53
CA VAL A 170 -7.50 7.39 -61.65
C VAL A 170 -7.80 8.85 -61.98
N VAL A 171 -7.33 9.77 -61.13
CA VAL A 171 -7.43 11.22 -61.34
C VAL A 171 -6.04 11.80 -61.22
N HIS A 172 -5.36 12.03 -62.34
CA HIS A 172 -4.01 12.58 -62.32
C HIS A 172 -3.61 13.32 -63.60
N LEU A 173 -2.85 14.40 -63.41
CA LEU A 173 -2.05 15.01 -64.46
C LEU A 173 -0.63 15.22 -63.95
N GLY A 174 0.37 15.01 -64.80
CA GLY A 174 1.78 15.04 -64.39
C GLY A 174 2.68 15.77 -65.38
N GLN A 175 3.80 16.29 -64.89
CA GLN A 175 4.80 17.04 -65.64
C GLN A 175 6.22 16.82 -65.14
N GLY A 176 7.21 17.10 -65.99
CA GLY A 176 8.63 17.06 -65.63
C GLY A 176 8.99 18.08 -64.54
N THR A 177 8.39 19.27 -64.63
CA THR A 177 8.58 20.42 -63.72
C THR A 177 7.43 20.52 -62.72
N ALA A 178 7.72 20.91 -61.48
CA ALA A 178 6.67 21.23 -60.51
C ALA A 178 5.91 22.51 -60.91
N GLY A 179 4.64 22.60 -60.56
CA GLY A 179 3.78 23.69 -61.02
C GLY A 179 2.34 23.52 -60.53
N SER A 180 1.40 24.18 -61.19
CA SER A 180 -0.03 24.15 -60.85
C SER A 180 -0.83 23.14 -61.67
N HIS A 181 -0.19 22.28 -62.46
CA HIS A 181 -0.90 21.31 -63.32
C HIS A 181 -1.78 20.37 -62.49
N MET A 182 -2.99 20.09 -62.98
CA MET A 182 -4.02 19.40 -62.21
C MET A 182 -5.02 18.69 -63.13
N ALA A 183 -5.39 17.45 -62.78
CA ALA A 183 -6.62 16.81 -63.25
C ALA A 183 -7.72 16.97 -62.19
N THR A 184 -8.92 17.36 -62.59
CA THR A 184 -10.05 17.63 -61.67
C THR A 184 -11.27 16.88 -62.15
N LEU A 185 -11.75 15.92 -61.35
CA LEU A 185 -13.02 15.25 -61.56
C LEU A 185 -14.04 15.71 -60.53
N ASP A 186 -15.05 16.47 -60.96
CA ASP A 186 -16.15 16.93 -60.13
C ASP A 186 -17.41 16.09 -60.36
N MET A 187 -17.86 15.36 -59.33
CA MET A 187 -19.08 14.56 -59.37
C MET A 187 -20.21 15.14 -58.50
N THR A 188 -20.06 16.35 -57.96
CA THR A 188 -21.01 16.94 -56.99
C THR A 188 -22.44 17.10 -57.50
N GLY A 189 -22.61 17.19 -58.82
CA GLY A 189 -23.91 17.26 -59.48
C GLY A 189 -24.66 15.92 -59.57
N LEU A 190 -24.06 14.80 -59.14
CA LEU A 190 -24.71 13.47 -59.10
C LEU A 190 -25.31 13.16 -57.72
N ASP A 191 -26.39 12.38 -57.73
CA ASP A 191 -26.98 11.85 -56.49
C ASP A 191 -26.21 10.65 -55.94
N GLY A 192 -25.65 9.80 -56.81
CA GLY A 192 -25.05 8.53 -56.42
C GLY A 192 -23.84 8.09 -57.24
N LEU A 193 -22.78 7.67 -56.54
CA LEU A 193 -21.66 6.87 -57.05
C LEU A 193 -21.65 5.51 -56.35
N ILE A 194 -21.63 4.42 -57.13
CA ILE A 194 -21.38 3.06 -56.64
C ILE A 194 -20.18 2.51 -57.40
N ALA A 195 -19.06 2.28 -56.72
CA ALA A 195 -17.83 1.80 -57.33
C ALA A 195 -17.33 0.53 -56.65
N SER A 196 -17.14 -0.54 -57.42
CA SER A 196 -16.39 -1.74 -57.03
C SER A 196 -15.22 -1.89 -58.00
N VAL A 197 -14.03 -1.53 -57.52
CA VAL A 197 -12.85 -1.25 -58.35
C VAL A 197 -11.60 -1.93 -57.78
N GLY A 198 -10.50 -1.90 -58.54
CA GLY A 198 -9.17 -2.25 -58.06
C GLY A 198 -8.72 -1.28 -56.97
N ARG A 199 -8.43 -0.03 -57.36
CA ARG A 199 -7.89 1.02 -56.50
C ARG A 199 -8.51 2.39 -56.78
N LEU A 200 -8.35 3.31 -55.84
CA LEU A 200 -8.66 4.73 -55.96
C LEU A 200 -7.36 5.56 -55.90
N LEU A 201 -7.02 6.22 -56.99
CA LEU A 201 -5.71 6.82 -57.23
C LEU A 201 -5.86 8.30 -57.61
N VAL A 202 -5.53 9.20 -56.69
CA VAL A 202 -5.64 10.66 -56.88
C VAL A 202 -4.26 11.29 -56.78
N GLY A 203 -3.75 11.86 -57.88
CA GLY A 203 -2.37 12.37 -57.94
C GLY A 203 -1.31 11.31 -57.68
N GLN A 204 -1.56 10.06 -58.10
CA GLN A 204 -0.63 8.94 -57.96
C GLN A 204 0.12 8.67 -59.28
N ALA A 205 1.37 8.25 -59.20
CA ALA A 205 2.10 7.72 -60.35
C ALA A 205 3.17 6.70 -59.92
N ASN A 206 3.46 5.76 -60.83
CA ASN A 206 4.52 4.77 -60.62
C ASN A 206 5.89 5.39 -60.91
N ALA A 207 6.94 4.92 -60.21
CA ALA A 207 8.30 5.38 -60.46
C ALA A 207 8.70 5.08 -61.92
N GLY A 208 9.18 6.10 -62.64
CA GLY A 208 9.57 5.98 -64.06
C GLY A 208 8.41 6.05 -65.06
N ALA A 209 7.17 6.28 -64.64
CA ALA A 209 6.06 6.55 -65.54
C ALA A 209 6.21 7.92 -66.26
N ALA A 210 5.59 8.07 -67.43
CA ALA A 210 5.54 9.33 -68.17
C ALA A 210 4.86 10.46 -67.36
N VAL A 211 3.84 10.11 -66.58
CA VAL A 211 3.19 10.97 -65.59
C VAL A 211 4.13 11.19 -64.39
N ASN A 212 5.08 12.12 -64.52
CA ASN A 212 5.94 12.55 -63.41
C ASN A 212 5.24 13.63 -62.57
N ARG A 213 5.58 13.80 -61.29
CA ARG A 213 4.97 14.84 -60.40
C ARG A 213 3.44 14.95 -60.50
N PRO A 214 2.68 13.83 -60.40
CA PRO A 214 1.24 13.84 -60.54
C PRO A 214 0.55 14.75 -59.50
N SER A 215 -0.57 15.35 -59.91
CA SER A 215 -1.54 16.05 -59.05
C SER A 215 -2.95 15.74 -59.55
N GLY A 216 -3.90 15.58 -58.62
CA GLY A 216 -5.31 15.30 -58.93
C GLY A 216 -6.28 15.85 -57.87
N THR A 217 -7.47 16.25 -58.30
CA THR A 217 -8.59 16.67 -57.44
C THR A 217 -9.80 15.82 -57.77
N LEU A 218 -10.28 15.05 -56.80
CA LEU A 218 -11.51 14.27 -56.92
C LEU A 218 -12.55 14.80 -55.93
N ILE A 219 -13.68 15.27 -56.45
CA ILE A 219 -14.82 15.71 -55.66
C ILE A 219 -15.95 14.71 -55.89
N LEU A 220 -16.35 14.02 -54.82
CA LEU A 220 -17.31 12.91 -54.91
C LEU A 220 -18.77 13.38 -55.04
N ALA A 221 -19.65 12.46 -55.44
CA ALA A 221 -21.09 12.69 -55.60
C ALA A 221 -21.78 12.92 -54.26
N ARG A 222 -23.10 13.19 -54.24
CA ARG A 222 -23.83 13.40 -52.98
C ARG A 222 -23.82 12.15 -52.08
N THR A 223 -24.03 10.98 -52.66
CA THR A 223 -23.96 9.67 -51.99
C THR A 223 -22.91 8.79 -52.66
N ASN A 224 -21.99 8.19 -51.91
CA ASN A 224 -20.88 7.41 -52.47
C ASN A 224 -20.70 6.08 -51.72
N THR A 225 -20.56 5.00 -52.48
CA THR A 225 -20.08 3.70 -51.97
C THR A 225 -18.92 3.26 -52.86
N ILE A 226 -17.71 3.24 -52.32
CA ILE A 226 -16.48 2.88 -53.05
C ILE A 226 -15.84 1.69 -52.34
N THR A 227 -15.65 0.58 -53.05
CA THR A 227 -14.99 -0.63 -52.57
C THR A 227 -13.79 -0.93 -53.46
N CYS A 228 -12.59 -0.98 -52.86
CA CYS A 228 -11.34 -1.27 -53.54
C CYS A 228 -10.89 -2.70 -53.21
N THR A 229 -10.56 -3.49 -54.23
CA THR A 229 -10.24 -4.93 -54.10
C THR A 229 -8.89 -5.33 -54.71
N GLY A 230 -8.18 -4.37 -55.32
CA GLY A 230 -6.89 -4.56 -55.96
C GLY A 230 -5.71 -4.58 -54.97
N GLY A 231 -4.49 -4.44 -55.52
CA GLY A 231 -3.26 -4.47 -54.71
C GLY A 231 -3.10 -3.28 -53.77
N SER A 232 -2.46 -3.51 -52.63
CA SER A 232 -2.20 -2.50 -51.59
C SER A 232 -0.98 -1.61 -51.91
N PRO A 233 -1.02 -0.28 -51.61
CA PRO A 233 -2.16 0.47 -51.09
C PRO A 233 -3.28 0.62 -52.11
N GLN A 234 -4.52 0.45 -51.63
CA GLN A 234 -5.74 0.46 -52.42
C GLN A 234 -6.33 1.85 -52.60
N VAL A 235 -6.09 2.76 -51.65
CA VAL A 235 -6.41 4.20 -51.78
C VAL A 235 -5.11 4.98 -51.67
N MET A 236 -4.82 5.82 -52.67
CA MET A 236 -3.59 6.60 -52.74
C MET A 236 -3.91 8.04 -53.11
N VAL A 237 -3.55 8.99 -52.24
CA VAL A 237 -3.64 10.44 -52.51
C VAL A 237 -2.23 11.04 -52.43
N GLN A 238 -1.77 11.64 -53.52
CA GLN A 238 -0.41 12.17 -53.70
C GLN A 238 0.71 11.16 -53.37
N ASP A 239 0.76 9.99 -54.00
CA ASP A 239 1.97 9.13 -53.95
C ASP A 239 2.63 9.08 -55.33
N SER A 240 3.67 9.90 -55.49
CA SER A 240 4.25 10.21 -56.80
C SER A 240 5.36 9.26 -57.25
N GLY A 241 5.70 8.24 -56.46
CA GLY A 241 6.65 7.17 -56.79
C GLY A 241 8.14 7.58 -56.90
N SER A 242 8.46 8.78 -57.40
CA SER A 242 9.83 9.27 -57.59
C SER A 242 9.97 10.77 -57.30
N ASN A 243 9.27 11.63 -58.05
CA ASN A 243 9.23 13.08 -57.82
C ASN A 243 7.79 13.53 -57.63
N ALA A 244 7.53 14.31 -56.59
CA ALA A 244 6.20 14.88 -56.34
C ALA A 244 6.08 16.33 -56.81
N ASN A 245 4.83 16.78 -56.92
CA ASN A 245 4.50 18.18 -57.05
C ASN A 245 4.40 18.81 -55.65
N GLY A 246 5.44 19.51 -55.21
CA GLY A 246 5.43 20.23 -53.92
C GLY A 246 4.67 21.55 -53.96
N SER A 247 4.28 22.03 -55.15
CA SER A 247 3.65 23.34 -55.37
C SER A 247 2.12 23.30 -55.30
N THR A 248 1.50 22.14 -55.37
CA THR A 248 0.04 21.99 -55.36
C THR A 248 -0.33 20.66 -54.72
N ALA A 249 -1.33 20.67 -53.85
CA ALA A 249 -1.81 19.47 -53.16
C ALA A 249 -2.80 18.68 -54.03
N SER A 250 -2.74 17.35 -53.99
CA SER A 250 -3.87 16.55 -54.46
C SER A 250 -4.99 16.55 -53.44
N VAL A 251 -6.24 16.56 -53.92
CA VAL A 251 -7.43 16.76 -53.09
C VAL A 251 -8.41 15.61 -53.27
N LEU A 252 -8.89 15.05 -52.17
CA LEU A 252 -10.06 14.16 -52.15
C LEU A 252 -11.14 14.76 -51.26
N THR A 253 -12.24 15.18 -51.87
CA THR A 253 -13.36 15.83 -51.20
C THR A 253 -14.57 14.90 -51.17
N PHE A 254 -15.03 14.57 -49.97
CA PHE A 254 -16.15 13.68 -49.72
C PHE A 254 -17.52 14.38 -49.86
N GLY A 255 -18.53 13.64 -50.31
CA GLY A 255 -19.91 14.11 -50.44
C GLY A 255 -20.68 14.15 -49.11
N GLN A 256 -22.00 14.10 -49.19
CA GLN A 256 -22.87 14.08 -48.00
C GLN A 256 -22.85 12.73 -47.26
N VAL A 257 -22.90 11.62 -47.99
CA VAL A 257 -22.89 10.27 -47.42
C VAL A 257 -21.83 9.44 -48.14
N ASN A 258 -20.86 8.88 -47.41
CA ASN A 258 -19.71 8.23 -48.01
C ASN A 258 -19.38 6.92 -47.29
N PHE A 259 -19.25 5.83 -48.06
CA PHE A 259 -18.71 4.55 -47.63
C PHE A 259 -17.45 4.26 -48.44
N LEU A 260 -16.30 4.09 -47.77
CA LEU A 260 -15.01 3.78 -48.39
C LEU A 260 -14.43 2.50 -47.78
N ASN A 261 -14.45 1.43 -48.56
CA ASN A 261 -14.04 0.09 -48.17
C ASN A 261 -12.70 -0.25 -48.83
N ALA A 262 -11.60 -0.23 -48.07
CA ALA A 262 -10.26 -0.60 -48.53
C ALA A 262 -9.35 -1.01 -47.35
N ASP A 263 -8.38 -1.90 -47.58
CA ASP A 263 -7.53 -2.50 -46.54
C ASP A 263 -6.26 -1.69 -46.20
N VAL A 264 -5.65 -1.03 -47.19
CA VAL A 264 -4.45 -0.19 -46.97
C VAL A 264 -4.61 1.12 -47.71
N MET A 265 -4.50 2.24 -46.99
CA MET A 265 -4.66 3.59 -47.53
C MET A 265 -3.40 4.42 -47.26
N ARG A 266 -2.96 5.21 -48.25
CA ARG A 266 -1.86 6.16 -48.11
C ARG A 266 -2.29 7.54 -48.58
N LEU A 267 -2.35 8.47 -47.64
CA LEU A 267 -2.99 9.77 -47.79
C LEU A 267 -1.92 10.83 -47.52
N GLY A 268 -1.47 11.52 -48.57
CA GLY A 268 -0.22 12.29 -48.52
C GLY A 268 0.98 11.34 -48.59
N GLY A 269 1.15 10.69 -49.74
CA GLY A 269 2.31 9.85 -50.04
C GLY A 269 3.59 10.64 -50.29
N GLN A 270 4.60 9.95 -50.83
CA GLN A 270 5.99 10.40 -50.82
C GLN A 270 6.20 11.80 -51.39
N LYS A 271 6.83 12.68 -50.59
CA LYS A 271 7.43 13.97 -51.00
C LYS A 271 6.44 15.06 -51.45
N GLY A 272 5.12 14.86 -51.27
CA GLY A 272 4.08 15.74 -51.81
C GLY A 272 3.06 16.24 -50.79
N ASN A 273 2.13 17.08 -51.24
CA ASN A 273 1.08 17.65 -50.42
C ASN A 273 -0.29 17.01 -50.72
N ALA A 274 -1.11 16.76 -49.71
CA ALA A 274 -2.47 16.25 -49.90
C ALA A 274 -3.47 16.84 -48.90
N THR A 275 -4.72 16.98 -49.35
CA THR A 275 -5.84 17.50 -48.56
C THR A 275 -7.05 16.57 -48.67
N LEU A 276 -7.61 16.18 -47.53
CA LEU A 276 -8.89 15.47 -47.42
C LEU A 276 -9.88 16.30 -46.62
N SER A 277 -11.11 16.43 -47.13
CA SER A 277 -12.17 17.20 -46.48
C SER A 277 -13.57 16.71 -46.88
N PHE A 278 -14.59 17.18 -46.17
CA PHE A 278 -15.96 17.14 -46.67
C PHE A 278 -16.24 18.35 -47.58
N ASN A 279 -17.14 18.17 -48.55
CA ASN A 279 -17.65 19.28 -49.35
C ASN A 279 -18.57 20.17 -48.49
N GLY A 280 -18.16 21.42 -48.30
CA GLY A 280 -18.93 22.42 -47.53
C GLY A 280 -20.29 22.80 -48.12
N ALA A 281 -20.61 22.38 -49.35
CA ALA A 281 -21.94 22.53 -49.95
C ALA A 281 -23.01 21.60 -49.33
N PHE A 282 -22.61 20.52 -48.64
CA PHE A 282 -23.55 19.57 -48.04
C PHE A 282 -23.66 19.74 -46.52
N SER A 283 -24.90 19.70 -46.01
CA SER A 283 -25.16 19.71 -44.58
C SER A 283 -25.00 18.32 -43.95
N LEU A 284 -24.45 18.31 -42.73
CA LEU A 284 -24.22 17.13 -41.90
C LEU A 284 -23.53 15.95 -42.64
N PRO A 285 -22.38 16.18 -43.30
CA PRO A 285 -21.74 15.13 -44.10
C PRO A 285 -21.16 14.01 -43.24
N SER A 286 -21.05 12.81 -43.82
CA SER A 286 -20.69 11.58 -43.12
C SER A 286 -19.70 10.71 -43.92
N LEU A 287 -18.74 10.10 -43.23
CA LEU A 287 -17.75 9.19 -43.82
C LEU A 287 -17.60 7.92 -42.98
N LYS A 288 -17.89 6.76 -43.58
CA LYS A 288 -17.60 5.44 -43.02
C LYS A 288 -16.43 4.79 -43.73
N ILE A 289 -15.42 4.35 -42.99
CA ILE A 289 -14.23 3.65 -43.49
C ILE A 289 -14.12 2.25 -42.89
N ARG A 290 -13.97 1.23 -43.75
CA ARG A 290 -13.81 -0.19 -43.41
C ARG A 290 -12.84 -0.87 -44.37
N ASN A 291 -12.48 -2.13 -44.10
CA ASN A 291 -11.74 -2.99 -45.02
C ASN A 291 -12.53 -3.22 -46.34
N ALA A 292 -11.90 -3.81 -47.35
CA ALA A 292 -12.52 -4.16 -48.64
C ALA A 292 -13.76 -5.07 -48.52
N ASP A 293 -13.91 -5.82 -47.42
CA ASP A 293 -15.11 -6.62 -47.11
C ASP A 293 -16.31 -5.78 -46.60
N GLY A 294 -16.13 -4.47 -46.39
CA GLY A 294 -17.15 -3.55 -45.88
C GLY A 294 -17.45 -3.65 -44.38
N ALA A 295 -16.75 -4.51 -43.64
CA ALA A 295 -17.06 -4.83 -42.24
C ALA A 295 -15.83 -4.78 -41.31
N SER A 296 -14.70 -5.35 -41.74
CA SER A 296 -13.48 -5.50 -40.93
C SER A 296 -12.71 -4.18 -40.76
N ARG A 297 -11.72 -4.19 -39.86
CA ARG A 297 -10.76 -3.10 -39.70
C ARG A 297 -9.85 -2.99 -40.92
N VAL A 298 -9.59 -1.76 -41.36
CA VAL A 298 -8.52 -1.41 -42.30
C VAL A 298 -7.17 -1.83 -41.70
N SER A 299 -6.30 -2.53 -42.43
CA SER A 299 -4.99 -2.94 -41.92
C SER A 299 -4.08 -1.75 -41.60
N THR A 300 -3.98 -0.74 -42.47
CA THR A 300 -3.17 0.47 -42.20
C THR A 300 -3.70 1.69 -42.94
N ILE A 301 -3.73 2.84 -42.26
CA ILE A 301 -3.95 4.15 -42.88
C ILE A 301 -2.78 5.06 -42.52
N ASP A 302 -2.06 5.52 -43.54
CA ASP A 302 -0.99 6.52 -43.39
C ASP A 302 -1.53 7.91 -43.73
N PHE A 303 -1.50 8.84 -42.77
CA PHE A 303 -1.69 10.28 -42.98
C PHE A 303 -0.32 10.96 -42.96
N GLY A 304 0.23 11.26 -44.13
CA GLY A 304 1.61 11.72 -44.31
C GLY A 304 2.60 10.55 -44.22
N TYR A 305 3.03 10.06 -45.39
CA TYR A 305 3.97 8.96 -45.56
C TYR A 305 5.20 9.41 -46.36
N ASN A 306 6.30 9.73 -45.68
CA ASN A 306 7.59 9.99 -46.33
C ASN A 306 8.56 8.80 -46.23
N GLY A 307 8.12 7.67 -45.66
CA GLY A 307 8.97 6.54 -45.31
C GLY A 307 9.72 5.86 -46.46
N ALA A 308 9.22 5.95 -47.70
CA ALA A 308 9.87 5.36 -48.88
C ALA A 308 10.74 6.36 -49.68
N ALA A 309 10.89 7.62 -49.24
CA ALA A 309 11.78 8.59 -49.88
C ALA A 309 13.26 8.29 -49.54
N PRO A 310 14.13 7.94 -50.50
CA PRO A 310 15.46 7.39 -50.16
C PRO A 310 16.55 8.44 -49.93
N THR A 311 16.45 9.66 -50.49
CA THR A 311 17.59 10.61 -50.55
C THR A 311 17.24 12.11 -50.62
N THR A 312 15.99 12.53 -50.78
CA THR A 312 15.63 13.89 -51.24
C THR A 312 15.04 14.80 -50.15
N GLY A 313 15.39 16.09 -50.16
CA GLY A 313 14.93 17.10 -49.18
C GLY A 313 13.49 17.61 -49.32
N ASN A 314 12.62 16.96 -50.09
CA ASN A 314 11.22 17.36 -50.22
C ASN A 314 10.42 16.90 -48.99
N SER A 315 9.62 17.81 -48.44
CA SER A 315 8.70 17.52 -47.34
C SER A 315 7.36 17.00 -47.83
N THR A 316 6.69 16.21 -46.97
CA THR A 316 5.31 15.75 -47.16
C THR A 316 4.40 16.55 -46.23
N VAL A 317 3.29 17.10 -46.73
CA VAL A 317 2.28 17.81 -45.92
C VAL A 317 0.90 17.20 -46.14
N MET A 318 0.31 16.65 -45.08
CA MET A 318 -1.02 16.06 -45.11
C MET A 318 -2.00 16.83 -44.22
N THR A 319 -3.07 17.36 -44.81
CA THR A 319 -4.15 18.01 -44.07
C THR A 319 -5.42 17.19 -44.20
N THR A 320 -5.99 16.74 -43.09
CA THR A 320 -7.29 16.07 -43.05
C THR A 320 -8.22 16.81 -42.11
N ASP A 321 -9.26 17.43 -42.66
CA ASP A 321 -10.29 18.11 -41.88
C ASP A 321 -11.65 17.46 -42.07
N PHE A 322 -12.03 16.67 -41.07
CA PHE A 322 -13.36 16.09 -40.92
C PHE A 322 -14.18 16.80 -39.83
N SER A 323 -13.76 17.98 -39.36
CA SER A 323 -14.53 18.76 -38.38
C SER A 323 -15.96 19.15 -38.81
N PRO A 324 -16.27 19.39 -40.11
CA PRO A 324 -17.64 19.71 -40.54
C PRO A 324 -18.64 18.54 -40.43
N GLY A 325 -18.16 17.30 -40.30
CA GLY A 325 -18.97 16.10 -40.43
C GLY A 325 -18.77 15.04 -39.35
N THR A 326 -19.39 13.88 -39.55
CA THR A 326 -19.25 12.70 -38.69
C THR A 326 -18.41 11.61 -39.36
N VAL A 327 -17.51 10.99 -38.61
CA VAL A 327 -16.64 9.90 -39.08
C VAL A 327 -16.93 8.62 -38.33
N ASP A 328 -17.05 7.49 -39.04
CA ASP A 328 -17.10 6.14 -38.50
C ASP A 328 -15.96 5.32 -39.11
N LEU A 329 -14.81 5.24 -38.42
CA LEU A 329 -13.61 4.58 -38.93
C LEU A 329 -13.17 3.43 -38.03
N MET A 330 -12.80 2.31 -38.64
CA MET A 330 -12.21 1.15 -37.95
C MET A 330 -10.89 0.72 -38.60
N ALA A 331 -9.78 0.80 -37.88
CA ALA A 331 -8.46 0.36 -38.37
C ALA A 331 -7.62 -0.42 -37.34
N ASN A 332 -6.55 -1.08 -37.80
CA ASN A 332 -5.56 -1.75 -36.97
C ASN A 332 -4.38 -0.83 -36.63
N LEU A 333 -3.85 -0.10 -37.62
CA LEU A 333 -2.78 0.88 -37.45
C LEU A 333 -3.14 2.19 -38.16
N VAL A 334 -2.94 3.32 -37.48
CA VAL A 334 -2.97 4.65 -38.09
C VAL A 334 -1.69 5.40 -37.77
N ASN A 335 -1.01 5.86 -38.82
CA ASN A 335 0.22 6.65 -38.69
C ASN A 335 -0.09 8.11 -39.05
N ILE A 336 0.25 9.05 -38.16
CA ILE A 336 0.16 10.49 -38.40
C ILE A 336 1.58 11.05 -38.46
N ALA A 337 1.99 11.52 -39.65
CA ALA A 337 3.32 12.05 -39.97
C ALA A 337 4.46 11.04 -39.77
N GLN A 338 4.58 10.09 -40.71
CA GLN A 338 5.74 9.20 -40.79
C GLN A 338 6.87 9.85 -41.60
N GLY A 339 7.96 10.20 -40.91
CA GLY A 339 9.16 10.80 -41.48
C GLY A 339 9.92 9.89 -42.45
N ALA A 340 10.92 10.47 -43.12
CA ALA A 340 11.78 9.74 -44.05
C ALA A 340 12.70 8.72 -43.36
N GLN A 341 13.06 7.66 -44.09
CA GLN A 341 14.06 6.68 -43.61
C GLN A 341 15.50 7.21 -43.68
N ALA A 342 15.79 8.15 -44.60
CA ALA A 342 17.06 8.84 -44.76
C ALA A 342 16.85 10.24 -45.40
N GLY A 343 17.81 11.15 -45.21
CA GLY A 343 17.78 12.49 -45.81
C GLY A 343 17.00 13.56 -45.00
N SER A 344 16.81 14.74 -45.59
CA SER A 344 16.31 15.94 -44.91
C SER A 344 14.82 16.24 -45.11
N GLY A 345 14.09 15.47 -45.92
CA GLY A 345 12.67 15.70 -46.21
C GLY A 345 11.78 15.51 -44.97
N GLY A 346 11.06 16.55 -44.56
CA GLY A 346 10.17 16.51 -43.41
C GLY A 346 8.85 15.79 -43.68
N CYS A 347 8.08 15.51 -42.63
CA CYS A 347 6.70 15.09 -42.74
C CYS A 347 5.85 15.81 -41.68
N THR A 348 4.82 16.53 -42.12
CA THR A 348 3.84 17.18 -41.24
C THR A 348 2.46 16.65 -41.59
N ALA A 349 1.71 16.17 -40.61
CA ALA A 349 0.34 15.71 -40.82
C ALA A 349 -0.59 16.17 -39.70
N THR A 350 -1.74 16.71 -40.09
CA THR A 350 -2.79 17.15 -39.18
C THR A 350 -4.09 16.41 -39.50
N LEU A 351 -4.65 15.75 -38.49
CA LEU A 351 -5.97 15.13 -38.52
C LEU A 351 -6.91 15.85 -37.54
N THR A 352 -8.01 16.40 -38.04
CA THR A 352 -9.02 17.10 -37.23
C THR A 352 -10.36 16.37 -37.34
N LEU A 353 -10.96 16.03 -36.19
CA LEU A 353 -12.26 15.36 -36.07
C LEU A 353 -13.24 16.24 -35.29
N GLY A 354 -14.50 16.33 -35.74
CA GLY A 354 -15.56 17.11 -35.09
C GLY A 354 -16.66 16.25 -34.44
N ALA A 355 -17.06 15.16 -35.08
CA ALA A 355 -18.06 14.22 -34.58
C ALA A 355 -17.78 12.78 -35.04
N GLY A 356 -18.45 11.81 -34.40
CA GLY A 356 -18.35 10.39 -34.73
C GLY A 356 -17.30 9.63 -33.91
N THR A 357 -16.94 8.43 -34.38
CA THR A 357 -15.99 7.51 -33.72
C THR A 357 -14.85 7.10 -34.66
N PHE A 358 -13.63 7.29 -34.19
CA PHE A 358 -12.40 6.87 -34.84
C PHE A 358 -11.76 5.76 -33.99
N ASP A 359 -12.03 4.50 -34.34
CA ASP A 359 -11.63 3.32 -33.57
C ASP A 359 -10.43 2.62 -34.20
N VAL A 360 -9.32 2.58 -33.47
CA VAL A 360 -8.04 2.02 -33.93
C VAL A 360 -7.43 1.10 -32.87
N ASN A 361 -6.65 0.09 -33.29
CA ASN A 361 -5.88 -0.70 -32.32
C ASN A 361 -4.60 0.05 -31.90
N ASN A 362 -3.81 0.51 -32.86
CA ASN A 362 -2.59 1.30 -32.61
C ASN A 362 -2.63 2.62 -33.37
N MET A 363 -2.12 3.69 -32.75
CA MET A 363 -1.94 4.99 -33.37
C MET A 363 -0.57 5.57 -33.03
N GLU A 364 0.17 5.99 -34.06
CA GLU A 364 1.47 6.66 -33.93
C GLU A 364 1.28 8.13 -34.34
N ILE A 365 1.49 9.07 -33.42
CA ILE A 365 1.42 10.52 -33.70
C ILE A 365 2.84 11.10 -33.68
N GLY A 366 3.35 11.47 -34.85
CA GLY A 366 4.73 11.90 -35.06
C GLY A 366 5.69 10.73 -34.97
N TRP A 367 6.15 10.21 -36.12
CA TRP A 367 7.05 9.06 -36.19
C TRP A 367 8.29 9.35 -37.04
N GLY A 368 9.43 9.57 -36.36
CA GLY A 368 10.76 9.57 -36.98
C GLY A 368 11.17 8.14 -37.36
N ASN A 369 11.11 7.83 -38.65
CA ASN A 369 11.24 6.47 -39.18
C ASN A 369 12.67 6.11 -39.63
N ALA A 370 13.72 6.65 -38.99
CA ALA A 370 15.09 6.48 -39.46
C ALA A 370 15.57 5.02 -39.33
N ASN A 371 16.04 4.42 -40.42
CA ASN A 371 16.58 3.06 -40.44
C ASN A 371 18.12 3.01 -40.26
N THR A 372 18.79 4.15 -40.49
CA THR A 372 20.24 4.35 -40.42
C THR A 372 20.52 5.77 -39.91
N ALA A 373 21.76 6.05 -39.47
CA ALA A 373 22.14 7.39 -39.08
C ALA A 373 22.24 8.31 -40.30
N GLY A 374 21.32 9.26 -40.45
CA GLY A 374 21.29 10.17 -41.61
C GLY A 374 19.93 10.79 -41.98
N ALA A 375 18.84 10.47 -41.26
CA ALA A 375 17.56 11.18 -41.43
C ALA A 375 17.52 12.43 -40.54
N THR A 376 17.49 13.62 -41.14
CA THR A 376 17.47 14.91 -40.42
C THR A 376 16.14 15.67 -40.53
N GLY A 377 15.22 15.20 -41.38
CA GLY A 377 13.90 15.81 -41.54
C GLY A 377 13.02 15.72 -40.29
N THR A 378 12.30 16.79 -39.99
CA THR A 378 11.32 16.87 -38.89
C THR A 378 10.10 15.98 -39.15
N ALA A 379 9.60 15.29 -38.13
CA ALA A 379 8.33 14.55 -38.17
C ALA A 379 7.34 15.09 -37.14
N THR A 380 6.32 15.82 -37.58
CA THR A 380 5.33 16.48 -36.71
C THR A 380 3.93 15.95 -37.00
N GLY A 381 3.39 15.15 -36.09
CA GLY A 381 2.01 14.68 -36.13
C GLY A 381 1.13 15.48 -35.17
N THR A 382 -0.03 15.92 -35.64
CA THR A 382 -1.05 16.60 -34.83
C THR A 382 -2.41 15.93 -35.01
N VAL A 383 -3.07 15.60 -33.90
CA VAL A 383 -4.46 15.12 -33.89
C VAL A 383 -5.30 16.04 -33.02
N ASN A 384 -6.38 16.57 -33.59
CA ASN A 384 -7.33 17.46 -32.93
C ASN A 384 -8.68 16.75 -32.78
N ILE A 385 -9.10 16.52 -31.54
CA ILE A 385 -10.34 15.82 -31.17
C ILE A 385 -11.32 16.84 -30.60
N ASN A 386 -12.14 17.41 -31.48
CA ASN A 386 -13.00 18.55 -31.18
C ASN A 386 -14.46 18.12 -30.94
N ASN A 387 -15.30 19.08 -30.52
CA ASN A 387 -16.76 18.96 -30.57
C ASN A 387 -17.38 19.85 -31.66
N ASN A 388 -17.97 19.23 -32.68
CA ASN A 388 -18.93 19.89 -33.55
C ASN A 388 -20.34 19.76 -32.93
N GLY A 389 -20.81 20.85 -32.33
CA GLY A 389 -22.10 20.91 -31.62
C GLY A 389 -23.33 20.53 -32.45
N SER A 390 -23.25 20.59 -33.79
CA SER A 390 -24.34 20.18 -34.69
C SER A 390 -24.70 18.69 -34.61
N PHE A 391 -23.86 17.84 -34.02
CA PHE A 391 -24.05 16.38 -33.93
C PHE A 391 -24.37 15.88 -32.52
N GLY A 392 -25.21 16.60 -31.77
CA GLY A 392 -25.71 16.14 -30.47
C GLY A 392 -24.72 16.31 -29.29
N GLY A 393 -23.80 17.26 -29.40
CA GLY A 393 -23.01 17.79 -28.28
C GLY A 393 -22.00 16.85 -27.60
N SER A 394 -21.84 15.61 -28.07
CA SER A 394 -20.95 14.60 -27.48
C SER A 394 -19.49 14.65 -27.97
N GLY A 395 -19.21 15.46 -29.00
CA GLY A 395 -17.93 15.57 -29.69
C GLY A 395 -17.44 14.29 -30.39
N ALA A 396 -16.29 14.40 -31.06
CA ALA A 396 -15.60 13.26 -31.65
C ALA A 396 -15.03 12.33 -30.57
N LEU A 397 -15.09 11.02 -30.80
CA LEU A 397 -14.45 9.99 -29.99
C LEU A 397 -13.27 9.38 -30.75
N LEU A 398 -12.05 9.56 -30.23
CA LEU A 398 -10.89 8.74 -30.60
C LEU A 398 -10.78 7.56 -29.64
N ARG A 399 -10.82 6.32 -30.15
CA ARG A 399 -10.65 5.10 -29.35
C ARG A 399 -9.42 4.33 -29.83
N VAL A 400 -8.49 4.06 -28.92
CA VAL A 400 -7.22 3.36 -29.17
C VAL A 400 -7.12 2.11 -28.28
N ASN A 401 -7.43 0.94 -28.84
CA ASN A 401 -7.63 -0.29 -28.06
C ASN A 401 -6.34 -0.90 -27.49
N THR A 402 -5.18 -0.64 -28.12
CA THR A 402 -3.88 -1.21 -27.72
C THR A 402 -2.91 -0.12 -27.27
N GLN A 403 -2.48 0.76 -28.18
CA GLN A 403 -1.41 1.72 -27.89
C GLN A 403 -1.53 3.01 -28.70
N LEU A 404 -1.48 4.14 -27.98
CA LEU A 404 -1.24 5.46 -28.56
C LEU A 404 0.22 5.84 -28.27
N ARG A 405 1.06 6.04 -29.29
CA ARG A 405 2.43 6.54 -29.10
C ARG A 405 2.57 7.95 -29.64
N LEU A 406 3.19 8.82 -28.85
CA LEU A 406 3.46 10.22 -29.19
C LEU A 406 4.96 10.44 -29.37
N GLY A 407 5.37 11.01 -30.51
CA GLY A 407 6.75 11.43 -30.76
C GLY A 407 7.75 10.25 -30.84
N ARG A 408 7.48 9.26 -31.68
CA ARG A 408 8.33 8.06 -31.84
C ARG A 408 9.65 8.37 -32.53
N THR A 409 10.76 8.17 -31.84
CA THR A 409 12.11 8.21 -32.42
C THR A 409 12.63 6.79 -32.68
N ASN A 410 12.98 6.48 -33.93
CA ASN A 410 13.82 5.33 -34.28
C ASN A 410 15.21 5.86 -34.65
N ASN A 411 16.30 5.35 -34.06
CA ASN A 411 17.69 5.78 -34.34
C ASN A 411 17.91 7.31 -34.14
N PRO A 412 19.10 7.89 -34.43
CA PRO A 412 19.20 9.34 -34.60
C PRO A 412 18.37 9.81 -35.82
N SER A 413 17.15 10.26 -35.54
CA SER A 413 16.28 10.99 -36.47
C SER A 413 16.32 12.50 -36.21
N GLY A 414 15.82 13.29 -37.16
CA GLY A 414 15.47 14.69 -36.94
C GLY A 414 14.40 14.87 -35.84
N PRO A 415 14.06 16.12 -35.46
CA PRO A 415 13.11 16.40 -34.40
C PRO A 415 11.76 15.71 -34.64
N VAL A 416 11.27 14.95 -33.64
CA VAL A 416 9.98 14.26 -33.69
C VAL A 416 9.04 14.82 -32.64
N THR A 417 7.86 15.23 -33.08
CA THR A 417 6.83 15.86 -32.24
C THR A 417 5.48 15.19 -32.48
N GLY A 418 4.86 14.70 -31.41
CA GLY A 418 3.50 14.16 -31.40
C GLY A 418 2.59 14.98 -30.50
N ILE A 419 1.54 15.57 -31.08
CA ILE A 419 0.59 16.45 -30.40
C ILE A 419 -0.82 15.85 -30.46
N LEU A 420 -1.41 15.67 -29.29
CA LEU A 420 -2.83 15.38 -29.12
C LEU A 420 -3.51 16.59 -28.46
N ASN A 421 -4.43 17.23 -29.18
CA ASN A 421 -5.30 18.27 -28.66
C ASN A 421 -6.72 17.72 -28.51
N VAL A 422 -7.34 17.94 -27.36
CA VAL A 422 -8.74 17.62 -27.10
C VAL A 422 -9.46 18.92 -26.72
N THR A 423 -10.55 19.23 -27.43
CA THR A 423 -11.34 20.45 -27.23
C THR A 423 -12.82 20.12 -27.35
N GLY A 424 -13.38 19.60 -26.26
CA GLY A 424 -14.78 19.15 -26.14
C GLY A 424 -15.05 17.76 -26.71
N GLY A 425 -14.07 17.16 -27.39
CA GLY A 425 -14.11 15.76 -27.78
C GLY A 425 -13.63 14.82 -26.65
N ARG A 426 -13.52 13.53 -26.98
CA ARG A 426 -13.24 12.46 -26.04
C ARG A 426 -12.16 11.53 -26.58
N VAL A 427 -11.22 11.14 -25.73
CA VAL A 427 -10.19 10.15 -26.06
C VAL A 427 -10.26 8.98 -25.10
N GLN A 428 -10.31 7.77 -25.63
CA GLN A 428 -10.17 6.52 -24.88
C GLN A 428 -8.92 5.80 -25.36
N ALA A 429 -7.91 5.65 -24.51
CA ALA A 429 -6.69 4.92 -24.83
C ALA A 429 -6.45 3.82 -23.80
N ASN A 430 -5.96 2.66 -24.23
CA ASN A 430 -5.48 1.64 -23.31
C ASN A 430 -4.18 2.10 -22.63
N THR A 431 -3.08 2.17 -23.39
CA THR A 431 -1.78 2.69 -22.93
C THR A 431 -1.33 3.84 -23.82
N ILE A 432 -0.78 4.91 -23.21
CA ILE A 432 -0.14 6.03 -23.93
C ILE A 432 1.38 5.98 -23.68
N VAL A 433 2.18 6.03 -24.75
CA VAL A 433 3.65 5.88 -24.67
C VAL A 433 4.36 7.13 -25.18
N SER A 434 5.31 7.62 -24.39
CA SER A 434 6.29 8.61 -24.83
C SER A 434 7.32 7.94 -25.73
N GLY A 435 7.40 8.35 -27.00
CA GLY A 435 8.21 7.69 -28.02
C GLY A 435 9.69 8.12 -28.07
N GLY A 436 10.16 8.93 -27.11
CA GLY A 436 11.51 9.51 -27.05
C GLY A 436 11.58 10.98 -27.49
N GLY A 437 10.70 11.41 -28.40
CA GLY A 437 10.63 12.78 -28.90
C GLY A 437 9.90 13.77 -27.97
N VAL A 438 9.22 14.75 -28.57
CA VAL A 438 8.31 15.66 -27.87
C VAL A 438 6.90 15.06 -27.89
N SER A 439 6.42 14.61 -26.74
CA SER A 439 5.06 14.10 -26.52
C SER A 439 4.23 15.15 -25.76
N THR A 440 3.18 15.66 -26.40
CA THR A 440 2.31 16.70 -25.84
C THR A 440 0.85 16.24 -25.86
N ILE A 441 0.18 16.34 -24.71
CA ILE A 441 -1.25 16.12 -24.54
C ILE A 441 -1.86 17.39 -23.95
N ASN A 442 -2.88 17.95 -24.62
CA ASN A 442 -3.60 19.12 -24.16
C ASN A 442 -5.10 18.81 -24.05
N LEU A 443 -5.65 18.93 -22.85
CA LEU A 443 -7.09 18.85 -22.58
C LEU A 443 -7.61 20.28 -22.34
N ASN A 444 -8.13 20.90 -23.40
CA ASN A 444 -8.50 22.31 -23.41
C ASN A 444 -9.89 22.53 -22.81
N SER A 445 -10.12 23.71 -22.21
CA SER A 445 -11.42 24.12 -21.68
C SER A 445 -12.45 24.28 -22.82
N SER A 446 -13.65 23.75 -22.61
CA SER A 446 -14.71 23.66 -23.62
C SER A 446 -16.04 23.26 -22.99
N THR A 447 -17.14 23.41 -23.73
CA THR A 447 -18.46 22.85 -23.38
C THR A 447 -18.95 21.87 -24.47
N PRO A 448 -19.16 20.57 -24.16
CA PRO A 448 -18.84 19.90 -22.89
C PRO A 448 -17.32 19.88 -22.65
N ASN A 449 -16.93 19.51 -21.43
CA ASN A 449 -15.55 19.42 -21.02
C ASN A 449 -14.78 18.38 -21.86
N SER A 450 -13.54 18.70 -22.24
CA SER A 450 -12.61 17.74 -22.84
C SER A 450 -12.37 16.55 -21.90
N SER A 451 -12.36 15.33 -22.44
CA SER A 451 -12.12 14.13 -21.63
C SER A 451 -11.08 13.16 -22.20
N LEU A 452 -10.28 12.61 -21.29
CA LEU A 452 -9.29 11.57 -21.57
C LEU A 452 -9.47 10.40 -20.60
N THR A 453 -9.79 9.24 -21.13
CA THR A 453 -9.79 7.96 -20.41
C THR A 453 -8.54 7.16 -20.78
N ILE A 454 -7.76 6.76 -19.78
CA ILE A 454 -6.64 5.84 -19.90
C ILE A 454 -7.03 4.56 -19.13
N SER A 455 -6.97 3.40 -19.77
CA SER A 455 -7.35 2.12 -19.11
C SER A 455 -6.19 1.41 -18.41
N ASN A 456 -4.94 1.80 -18.72
CA ASN A 456 -3.72 1.27 -18.13
C ASN A 456 -2.81 2.43 -17.70
N THR A 457 -1.74 2.74 -18.46
CA THR A 457 -0.75 3.77 -18.11
C THR A 457 -0.54 4.82 -19.21
N ALA A 458 -0.11 6.02 -18.82
CA ALA A 458 0.37 7.05 -19.72
C ALA A 458 1.79 7.51 -19.32
N GLY A 459 2.78 7.16 -20.13
CA GLY A 459 4.20 7.36 -19.83
C GLY A 459 4.74 6.39 -18.76
N SER A 460 6.01 6.57 -18.42
CA SER A 460 6.67 5.90 -17.29
C SER A 460 7.68 6.85 -16.64
N LEU A 461 8.19 6.54 -15.45
CA LEU A 461 9.23 7.37 -14.81
C LEU A 461 10.52 7.47 -15.66
N SER A 462 10.86 6.43 -16.42
CA SER A 462 12.01 6.41 -17.33
C SER A 462 11.72 7.02 -18.71
N SER A 463 10.45 7.23 -19.07
CA SER A 463 10.01 7.77 -20.35
C SER A 463 8.66 8.50 -20.17
N PRO A 464 8.66 9.64 -19.47
CA PRO A 464 7.45 10.38 -19.15
C PRO A 464 6.84 11.03 -20.40
N ILE A 465 5.54 11.32 -20.37
CA ILE A 465 4.93 12.24 -21.34
C ILE A 465 5.48 13.63 -21.06
N ARG A 466 6.09 14.27 -22.06
CA ARG A 466 6.89 15.49 -21.86
C ARG A 466 6.03 16.65 -21.35
N ASN A 467 4.90 16.90 -22.00
CA ASN A 467 3.96 17.93 -21.61
C ASN A 467 2.55 17.36 -21.47
N PHE A 468 1.93 17.54 -20.31
CA PHE A 468 0.52 17.26 -20.08
C PHE A 468 -0.15 18.50 -19.52
N SER A 469 -1.17 19.02 -20.22
CA SER A 469 -1.98 20.14 -19.76
C SER A 469 -3.46 19.77 -19.66
N MET A 470 -4.13 20.31 -18.65
CA MET A 470 -5.57 20.22 -18.49
C MET A 470 -6.18 21.52 -17.97
N SER A 471 -7.31 21.93 -18.53
CA SER A 471 -8.11 23.06 -18.05
C SER A 471 -9.59 22.74 -18.19
N ASP A 472 -10.33 22.79 -17.06
CA ASP A 472 -11.75 22.43 -16.97
C ASP A 472 -12.06 21.06 -17.60
N ALA A 473 -11.15 20.11 -17.45
CA ALA A 473 -11.19 18.83 -18.15
C ALA A 473 -11.38 17.63 -17.20
N THR A 474 -11.80 16.50 -17.76
CA THR A 474 -11.98 15.25 -17.03
C THR A 474 -10.93 14.23 -17.44
N LEU A 475 -10.10 13.81 -16.49
CA LEU A 475 -9.18 12.69 -16.62
C LEU A 475 -9.81 11.45 -15.97
N THR A 476 -9.77 10.29 -16.63
CA THR A 476 -10.25 9.02 -16.07
C THR A 476 -9.15 7.98 -16.15
N ILE A 477 -8.69 7.47 -15.00
CA ILE A 477 -7.49 6.62 -14.86
C ILE A 477 -7.73 5.49 -13.84
N PRO A 478 -7.07 4.33 -13.94
CA PRO A 478 -7.06 3.34 -12.86
C PRO A 478 -6.25 3.85 -11.67
N ALA A 479 -6.42 3.23 -10.50
CA ALA A 479 -5.38 3.18 -9.47
C ALA A 479 -4.56 1.88 -9.65
N LEU A 480 -3.26 1.91 -9.36
CA LEU A 480 -2.33 0.81 -9.61
C LEU A 480 -1.50 0.48 -8.36
N ASN A 481 -1.19 -0.81 -8.17
CA ASN A 481 -0.26 -1.24 -7.13
C ASN A 481 1.18 -0.91 -7.56
N GLY A 482 1.92 -0.15 -6.73
CA GLY A 482 3.35 0.06 -6.90
C GLY A 482 3.78 1.06 -7.99
N GLY A 483 2.89 1.90 -8.51
CA GLY A 483 3.26 2.91 -9.52
C GLY A 483 2.15 3.91 -9.85
N ALA A 484 2.52 4.98 -10.57
CA ALA A 484 1.59 5.98 -11.06
C ALA A 484 0.93 5.54 -12.38
N SER A 485 -0.37 5.82 -12.54
CA SER A 485 -1.10 5.62 -13.79
C SER A 485 -0.69 6.63 -14.86
N VAL A 486 -0.21 7.81 -14.47
CA VAL A 486 0.31 8.84 -15.37
C VAL A 486 1.68 9.31 -14.89
N ALA A 487 2.67 9.34 -15.78
CA ALA A 487 4.00 9.89 -15.51
C ALA A 487 4.36 10.96 -16.55
N VAL A 488 4.61 12.18 -16.08
CA VAL A 488 4.85 13.37 -16.91
C VAL A 488 6.13 14.09 -16.51
N SER A 489 6.74 14.82 -17.45
CA SER A 489 7.79 15.79 -17.09
C SER A 489 7.11 17.05 -16.56
N ASN A 490 6.31 17.72 -17.41
CA ASN A 490 5.67 18.98 -17.07
C ASN A 490 4.16 18.76 -16.91
N LEU A 491 3.63 19.13 -15.74
CA LEU A 491 2.19 19.13 -15.46
C LEU A 491 1.69 20.57 -15.33
N THR A 492 0.71 20.93 -16.17
CA THR A 492 0.03 22.23 -16.13
C THR A 492 -1.45 22.03 -15.89
N VAL A 493 -1.98 22.58 -14.79
CA VAL A 493 -3.41 22.54 -14.44
C VAL A 493 -3.92 23.97 -14.41
N GLY A 494 -4.86 24.29 -15.30
CA GLY A 494 -5.54 25.59 -15.42
C GLY A 494 -7.05 25.49 -15.20
N GLY A 495 -7.78 26.60 -15.27
CA GLY A 495 -9.24 26.61 -15.09
C GLY A 495 -9.67 26.42 -13.63
N SER A 496 -10.90 25.96 -13.39
CA SER A 496 -11.44 25.75 -12.04
C SER A 496 -12.22 24.44 -11.86
N ALA A 497 -12.58 23.75 -12.95
CA ALA A 497 -13.47 22.58 -12.93
C ALA A 497 -12.78 21.27 -13.37
N ASN A 498 -11.53 21.04 -12.96
CA ASN A 498 -10.80 19.81 -13.28
C ASN A 498 -11.24 18.63 -12.40
N THR A 499 -11.50 17.48 -13.02
CA THR A 499 -11.94 16.26 -12.32
C THR A 499 -11.07 15.06 -12.68
N ILE A 500 -10.72 14.26 -11.68
CA ILE A 500 -10.07 12.95 -11.86
C ILE A 500 -11.03 11.85 -11.40
N ASN A 501 -11.53 11.06 -12.35
CA ASN A 501 -12.31 9.86 -12.09
C ASN A 501 -11.38 8.64 -11.97
N ILE A 502 -11.73 7.72 -11.07
CA ILE A 502 -11.00 6.47 -10.86
C ILE A 502 -11.78 5.33 -11.52
N SER A 503 -11.21 4.69 -12.54
CA SER A 503 -11.89 3.64 -13.34
C SER A 503 -11.83 2.25 -12.70
N SER A 504 -10.79 1.98 -11.92
CA SER A 504 -10.62 0.74 -11.15
C SER A 504 -9.73 0.98 -9.93
N ILE A 505 -9.94 0.21 -8.88
CA ILE A 505 -9.13 0.21 -7.65
C ILE A 505 -8.63 -1.23 -7.43
N PRO A 506 -7.32 -1.45 -7.16
CA PRO A 506 -6.79 -2.77 -6.82
C PRO A 506 -7.43 -3.34 -5.55
N PRO A 507 -7.40 -4.66 -5.32
CA PRO A 507 -7.89 -5.25 -4.07
C PRO A 507 -7.28 -4.61 -2.82
N ILE A 508 -8.13 -4.14 -1.91
CA ILE A 508 -7.73 -3.53 -0.64
C ILE A 508 -7.92 -4.56 0.48
N GLY A 509 -6.93 -4.66 1.37
CA GLY A 509 -6.98 -5.52 2.56
C GLY A 509 -7.20 -4.77 3.88
N SER A 510 -6.94 -3.46 3.94
CA SER A 510 -7.24 -2.58 5.08
C SER A 510 -7.29 -1.10 4.65
N TYR A 511 -7.90 -0.24 5.48
CA TYR A 511 -7.99 1.21 5.27
C TYR A 511 -7.30 1.97 6.41
N PRO A 512 -6.74 3.17 6.17
CA PRO A 512 -6.71 3.89 4.89
C PRO A 512 -5.74 3.28 3.87
N ALA A 513 -6.11 3.34 2.59
CA ALA A 513 -5.32 2.82 1.47
C ALA A 513 -4.93 3.96 0.53
N THR A 514 -3.66 4.03 0.14
CA THR A 514 -3.14 5.12 -0.71
C THR A 514 -2.66 4.59 -2.06
N PHE A 515 -2.94 5.36 -3.12
CA PHE A 515 -2.52 5.06 -4.49
C PHE A 515 -1.96 6.32 -5.14
N THR A 516 -0.74 6.24 -5.68
CA THR A 516 -0.20 7.30 -6.52
C THR A 516 -0.89 7.29 -7.88
N LEU A 517 -1.43 8.42 -8.32
CA LEU A 517 -2.12 8.54 -9.61
C LEU A 517 -1.26 9.21 -10.67
N ILE A 518 -0.61 10.32 -10.33
CA ILE A 518 0.19 11.13 -11.26
C ILE A 518 1.54 11.44 -10.63
N ASN A 519 2.61 11.16 -11.37
CA ASN A 519 3.98 11.62 -11.07
C ASN A 519 4.38 12.74 -12.04
N TYR A 520 4.89 13.86 -11.53
CA TYR A 520 5.41 15.00 -12.29
C TYR A 520 6.88 15.31 -11.91
N LEU A 521 7.78 15.35 -12.89
CA LEU A 521 9.24 15.34 -12.65
C LEU A 521 9.93 16.72 -12.80
N GLY A 522 9.41 17.59 -13.66
CA GLY A 522 10.03 18.87 -14.05
C GLY A 522 9.42 20.12 -13.41
N GLY A 523 8.29 19.96 -12.72
CA GLY A 523 7.57 21.03 -12.04
C GLY A 523 6.06 20.99 -12.28
N TYR A 524 5.30 21.39 -11.26
CA TYR A 524 3.86 21.62 -11.33
C TYR A 524 3.58 23.12 -11.44
N THR A 525 2.99 23.55 -12.56
CA THR A 525 2.60 24.95 -12.74
C THR A 525 1.13 25.10 -12.38
N ALA A 526 0.86 25.52 -11.15
CA ALA A 526 -0.48 25.71 -10.61
C ALA A 526 -1.17 26.96 -11.21
N GLY A 527 -1.96 26.76 -12.27
CA GLY A 527 -2.80 27.79 -12.87
C GLY A 527 -4.13 27.96 -12.16
N ALA A 528 -4.12 28.32 -10.87
CA ALA A 528 -5.28 28.68 -10.03
C ALA A 528 -6.42 27.64 -9.85
N GLY A 529 -6.36 26.46 -10.47
CA GLY A 529 -7.43 25.45 -10.43
C GLY A 529 -7.16 24.28 -9.47
N PRO A 530 -8.12 23.86 -8.62
CA PRO A 530 -8.02 22.63 -7.85
C PRO A 530 -8.21 21.38 -8.73
N LEU A 531 -7.60 20.26 -8.33
CA LEU A 531 -7.93 18.93 -8.84
C LEU A 531 -8.97 18.29 -7.92
N ALA A 532 -10.20 18.14 -8.40
CA ALA A 532 -11.27 17.49 -7.64
C ALA A 532 -11.30 15.97 -7.88
N LEU A 533 -11.58 15.20 -6.82
CA LEU A 533 -11.95 13.79 -6.96
C LEU A 533 -13.32 13.72 -7.63
N GLY A 534 -13.39 13.04 -8.77
CA GLY A 534 -14.63 12.76 -9.49
C GLY A 534 -15.26 11.45 -9.00
N THR A 535 -15.66 10.60 -9.94
CA THR A 535 -16.27 9.31 -9.61
C THR A 535 -15.25 8.27 -9.14
N LEU A 536 -15.67 7.42 -8.21
CA LEU A 536 -14.99 6.18 -7.82
C LEU A 536 -15.72 4.97 -8.43
N PRO A 537 -15.08 3.80 -8.59
CA PRO A 537 -15.73 2.58 -9.07
C PRO A 537 -16.89 2.15 -8.16
N SER A 538 -17.94 1.59 -8.76
CA SER A 538 -19.08 1.03 -8.02
C SER A 538 -18.64 -0.14 -7.12
N ALA A 539 -18.99 -0.07 -5.84
CA ALA A 539 -18.54 -1.01 -4.80
C ALA A 539 -19.55 -1.13 -3.66
N SER A 540 -19.48 -2.22 -2.89
CA SER A 540 -20.29 -2.43 -1.68
C SER A 540 -19.42 -3.01 -0.54
N PRO A 541 -19.23 -2.29 0.59
CA PRO A 541 -19.60 -0.88 0.77
C PRO A 541 -18.91 0.04 -0.25
N ALA A 542 -19.49 1.21 -0.52
CA ALA A 542 -18.93 2.15 -1.48
C ALA A 542 -17.56 2.69 -1.02
N TYR A 543 -16.67 2.97 -1.96
CA TYR A 543 -15.41 3.62 -1.66
C TYR A 543 -15.63 5.08 -1.21
N SER A 544 -14.84 5.55 -0.24
CA SER A 544 -14.74 6.96 0.15
C SER A 544 -13.27 7.37 0.25
N GLY A 545 -12.97 8.64 -0.02
CA GLY A 545 -11.59 9.13 -0.01
C GLY A 545 -11.43 10.56 -0.55
N THR A 546 -10.17 10.99 -0.68
CA THR A 546 -9.78 12.32 -1.17
C THR A 546 -8.59 12.23 -2.14
N LEU A 547 -8.40 13.27 -2.95
CA LEU A 547 -7.14 13.51 -3.65
C LEU A 547 -6.28 14.48 -2.86
N VAL A 548 -4.97 14.24 -2.84
CA VAL A 548 -3.97 15.09 -2.19
C VAL A 548 -2.78 15.24 -3.13
N ASP A 549 -2.42 16.48 -3.45
CA ASP A 549 -1.05 16.79 -3.91
C ASP A 549 -0.18 16.80 -2.65
N VAL A 550 0.65 15.78 -2.49
CA VAL A 550 1.50 15.61 -1.29
C VAL A 550 2.81 16.40 -1.41
N GLY A 551 2.98 17.16 -2.51
CA GLY A 551 4.22 17.81 -2.86
C GLY A 551 5.26 16.84 -3.39
N GLY A 552 6.44 17.37 -3.76
CA GLY A 552 7.58 16.54 -4.18
C GLY A 552 7.40 15.75 -5.49
N GLY A 553 6.37 16.05 -6.30
CA GLY A 553 6.18 15.41 -7.60
C GLY A 553 4.99 14.46 -7.72
N VAL A 554 4.08 14.39 -6.73
CA VAL A 554 3.11 13.28 -6.63
C VAL A 554 1.69 13.75 -6.28
N ILE A 555 0.70 13.32 -7.07
CA ILE A 555 -0.73 13.41 -6.74
C ILE A 555 -1.23 12.01 -6.34
N GLN A 556 -1.81 11.90 -5.15
CA GLN A 556 -2.28 10.65 -4.55
C GLN A 556 -3.79 10.62 -4.32
N LEU A 557 -4.36 9.43 -4.40
CA LEU A 557 -5.67 9.06 -3.88
C LEU A 557 -5.51 8.42 -2.51
N THR A 558 -6.22 8.93 -1.51
CA THR A 558 -6.30 8.33 -0.17
C THR A 558 -7.74 7.87 0.07
N LEU A 559 -7.95 6.57 0.14
CA LEU A 559 -9.24 5.96 0.45
C LEU A 559 -9.35 5.66 1.95
N THR A 560 -10.51 5.95 2.54
CA THR A 560 -10.78 5.76 3.98
C THR A 560 -11.81 4.69 4.28
N ALA A 561 -12.61 4.26 3.29
CA ALA A 561 -13.47 3.07 3.37
C ALA A 561 -13.74 2.47 1.98
N GLY A 562 -14.31 1.27 1.97
CA GLY A 562 -14.70 0.49 0.78
C GLY A 562 -14.68 -1.02 1.06
N PRO A 563 -14.79 -1.91 0.04
CA PRO A 563 -14.75 -3.35 0.22
C PRO A 563 -13.34 -3.82 0.61
N VAL A 564 -13.28 -4.93 1.35
CA VAL A 564 -12.05 -5.64 1.72
C VAL A 564 -12.09 -7.04 1.12
N VAL A 565 -11.02 -7.45 0.44
CA VAL A 565 -10.98 -8.73 -0.31
C VAL A 565 -10.08 -9.75 0.39
N ASN A 566 -10.55 -10.99 0.53
CA ASN A 566 -9.76 -12.07 1.14
C ASN A 566 -8.74 -12.64 0.12
N LEU A 567 -7.50 -12.18 0.19
CA LEU A 567 -6.42 -12.55 -0.74
C LEU A 567 -5.59 -13.73 -0.20
N ALA A 568 -6.05 -14.97 -0.41
CA ALA A 568 -5.34 -16.17 0.05
C ALA A 568 -4.01 -16.40 -0.72
N MET A 569 -2.87 -16.34 -0.02
CA MET A 569 -1.53 -16.48 -0.62
C MET A 569 -0.74 -17.62 0.03
N HIS A 570 -0.15 -18.53 -0.74
CA HIS A 570 0.62 -19.66 -0.19
C HIS A 570 2.11 -19.34 -0.07
N TRP A 571 2.70 -19.58 1.10
CA TRP A 571 4.14 -19.45 1.33
C TRP A 571 4.90 -20.53 0.57
N THR A 572 5.97 -20.11 -0.10
CA THR A 572 6.87 -21.01 -0.83
C THR A 572 8.32 -20.89 -0.39
N GLY A 573 8.76 -19.73 0.10
CA GLY A 573 10.17 -19.47 0.42
C GLY A 573 11.10 -19.71 -0.78
N ALA A 574 10.61 -19.47 -2.00
CA ALA A 574 11.24 -19.93 -3.23
C ALA A 574 12.50 -19.13 -3.62
N THR A 575 12.65 -17.91 -3.09
CA THR A 575 13.81 -17.04 -3.32
C THR A 575 14.73 -17.05 -2.10
N ASP A 576 14.18 -16.80 -0.92
CA ASP A 576 14.85 -16.89 0.38
C ASP A 576 13.83 -17.17 1.51
N ASN A 577 14.23 -16.94 2.76
CA ASN A 577 13.41 -17.16 3.94
C ASN A 577 12.75 -15.89 4.51
N ASN A 578 12.84 -14.75 3.82
CA ASN A 578 12.28 -13.50 4.28
C ASN A 578 10.78 -13.42 3.96
N TRP A 579 9.97 -13.17 4.98
CA TRP A 579 8.65 -12.61 4.80
C TRP A 579 8.81 -11.08 4.77
N ASP A 580 8.73 -10.54 3.55
CA ASP A 580 8.86 -9.11 3.26
C ASP A 580 7.95 -8.70 2.08
N LEU A 581 7.88 -7.41 1.78
CA LEU A 581 7.01 -6.82 0.75
C LEU A 581 7.62 -6.81 -0.68
N THR A 582 8.83 -7.32 -0.87
CA THR A 582 9.65 -7.18 -2.09
C THR A 582 10.00 -8.50 -2.76
N THR A 583 10.14 -9.57 -1.99
CA THR A 583 10.74 -10.84 -2.41
C THR A 583 9.67 -11.85 -2.81
N TYR A 584 9.87 -12.54 -3.94
CA TYR A 584 8.90 -13.46 -4.54
C TYR A 584 8.91 -14.83 -3.82
N ASN A 585 8.51 -14.83 -2.55
CA ASN A 585 8.42 -16.00 -1.69
C ASN A 585 6.99 -16.55 -1.54
N TRP A 586 6.00 -15.97 -2.22
CA TRP A 586 4.60 -16.36 -2.15
C TRP A 586 4.08 -16.83 -3.51
N THR A 587 2.94 -17.53 -3.50
CA THR A 587 2.14 -17.74 -4.71
C THR A 587 0.70 -17.30 -4.49
N PHE A 588 0.12 -16.68 -5.52
CA PHE A 588 -1.29 -16.35 -5.61
C PHE A 588 -1.86 -16.99 -6.89
N LEU A 589 -2.90 -17.82 -6.76
CA LEU A 589 -3.44 -18.63 -7.86
C LEU A 589 -2.38 -19.45 -8.62
N GLY A 590 -1.34 -19.92 -7.91
CA GLY A 590 -0.22 -20.68 -8.48
C GLY A 590 0.85 -19.84 -9.19
N ILE A 591 0.72 -18.51 -9.23
CA ILE A 591 1.69 -17.58 -9.82
C ILE A 591 2.57 -17.01 -8.70
N GLY A 592 3.90 -17.05 -8.88
CA GLY A 592 4.86 -16.49 -7.93
C GLY A 592 4.74 -14.97 -7.77
N THR A 593 4.77 -14.48 -6.54
CA THR A 593 4.53 -13.08 -6.17
C THR A 593 5.20 -12.73 -4.83
N ASN A 594 5.38 -11.44 -4.57
CA ASN A 594 5.76 -10.88 -3.27
C ASN A 594 4.54 -10.80 -2.32
N PHE A 595 4.77 -10.59 -1.02
CA PHE A 595 3.66 -10.37 -0.07
C PHE A 595 3.07 -8.96 -0.21
N PHE A 596 1.78 -8.82 0.08
CA PHE A 596 1.11 -7.53 0.21
C PHE A 596 0.36 -7.46 1.54
N ASN A 597 0.53 -6.36 2.28
CA ASN A 597 -0.25 -6.11 3.50
C ASN A 597 -1.77 -6.20 3.21
N GLY A 598 -2.50 -6.77 4.17
CA GLY A 598 -3.92 -7.07 4.11
C GLY A 598 -4.25 -8.41 3.45
N SER A 599 -3.26 -9.10 2.87
CA SER A 599 -3.46 -10.45 2.31
C SER A 599 -3.59 -11.52 3.39
N SER A 600 -4.18 -12.67 3.05
CA SER A 600 -4.38 -13.81 3.96
C SER A 600 -3.33 -14.91 3.70
N PRO A 601 -2.16 -14.86 4.36
CA PRO A 601 -1.08 -15.83 4.16
C PRO A 601 -1.46 -17.23 4.65
N ILE A 602 -1.12 -18.24 3.86
CA ILE A 602 -1.27 -19.66 4.13
C ILE A 602 0.13 -20.28 4.12
N LEU A 603 0.53 -20.87 5.25
CA LEU A 603 1.79 -21.59 5.39
C LEU A 603 1.48 -23.08 5.57
N ASP A 604 1.72 -23.87 4.52
CA ASP A 604 1.42 -25.31 4.47
C ASP A 604 2.70 -26.14 4.25
N ASP A 605 2.57 -27.43 3.95
CA ASP A 605 3.70 -28.35 3.73
C ASP A 605 4.30 -28.28 2.30
N ALA A 606 3.94 -27.31 1.45
CA ALA A 606 4.43 -27.22 0.06
C ALA A 606 5.84 -26.61 -0.08
N THR A 607 6.35 -25.95 0.95
CA THR A 607 7.71 -25.36 0.98
C THR A 607 8.77 -26.35 1.48
N THR A 608 10.06 -26.02 1.27
CA THR A 608 11.17 -26.60 2.06
C THR A 608 11.71 -25.63 3.12
N GLN A 609 11.20 -24.39 3.18
CA GLN A 609 11.72 -23.29 3.99
C GLN A 609 10.72 -22.92 5.10
N SER A 610 10.80 -23.61 6.24
CA SER A 610 9.86 -23.43 7.36
C SER A 610 10.35 -22.50 8.47
N ASN A 611 11.63 -22.09 8.45
CA ASN A 611 12.10 -20.95 9.24
C ASN A 611 11.82 -19.67 8.45
N VAL A 612 10.97 -18.78 8.97
CA VAL A 612 10.43 -17.61 8.26
C VAL A 612 10.84 -16.34 9.02
N VAL A 613 11.60 -15.48 8.36
CA VAL A 613 12.15 -14.24 8.94
C VAL A 613 11.18 -13.09 8.66
N LEU A 614 10.54 -12.58 9.71
CA LEU A 614 9.84 -11.29 9.68
C LEU A 614 10.91 -10.19 9.65
N ALA A 615 11.19 -9.66 8.45
CA ALA A 615 12.25 -8.67 8.25
C ALA A 615 11.85 -7.26 8.71
N ALA A 616 10.55 -6.97 8.76
CA ALA A 616 9.97 -5.69 9.17
C ALA A 616 8.56 -5.91 9.77
N ALA A 617 7.90 -4.84 10.20
CA ALA A 617 6.49 -4.88 10.57
C ALA A 617 5.61 -5.18 9.34
N LEU A 618 4.78 -6.22 9.43
CA LEU A 618 3.87 -6.67 8.37
C LEU A 618 2.44 -6.72 8.88
N SER A 619 1.48 -6.35 8.05
CA SER A 619 0.07 -6.31 8.43
C SER A 619 -0.76 -7.25 7.56
N PRO A 620 -0.73 -8.59 7.77
CA PRO A 620 -1.60 -9.53 7.07
C PRO A 620 -3.07 -9.40 7.52
N GLY A 621 -4.00 -9.88 6.69
CA GLY A 621 -5.41 -10.04 7.03
C GLY A 621 -5.63 -11.25 7.96
N ASN A 622 -5.75 -12.45 7.40
CA ASN A 622 -5.89 -13.69 8.17
C ASN A 622 -4.73 -14.66 7.90
N ILE A 623 -4.00 -15.03 8.94
CA ILE A 623 -2.91 -16.01 8.84
C ILE A 623 -3.45 -17.42 9.07
N THR A 624 -3.13 -18.35 8.18
CA THR A 624 -3.37 -19.78 8.39
C THR A 624 -2.05 -20.54 8.33
N VAL A 625 -1.71 -21.28 9.37
CA VAL A 625 -0.59 -22.23 9.34
C VAL A 625 -1.16 -23.63 9.39
N SER A 626 -0.98 -24.42 8.34
CA SER A 626 -1.59 -25.73 8.13
C SER A 626 -0.52 -26.80 7.89
N ASN A 627 0.28 -27.06 8.92
CA ASN A 627 1.50 -27.84 8.84
C ASN A 627 1.37 -29.22 9.52
N ASN A 628 1.46 -30.28 8.72
CA ASN A 628 1.35 -31.68 9.14
C ASN A 628 2.71 -32.39 9.13
N THR A 629 3.67 -31.88 8.37
CA THR A 629 5.02 -32.45 8.24
C THR A 629 6.11 -31.51 8.76
N LEU A 630 6.03 -30.22 8.45
CA LEU A 630 7.03 -29.21 8.79
C LEU A 630 6.74 -28.54 10.14
N GLN A 631 7.78 -28.18 10.90
CA GLN A 631 7.67 -27.21 11.99
C GLN A 631 7.96 -25.82 11.43
N TYR A 632 7.05 -24.87 11.62
CA TYR A 632 7.27 -23.47 11.26
C TYR A 632 7.83 -22.68 12.44
N SER A 633 8.70 -21.70 12.16
CA SER A 633 9.19 -20.73 13.13
C SER A 633 9.13 -19.33 12.54
N PHE A 634 8.47 -18.41 13.23
CA PHE A 634 8.53 -16.98 12.93
C PHE A 634 9.65 -16.37 13.78
N VAL A 635 10.62 -15.73 13.13
CA VAL A 635 11.82 -15.16 13.77
C VAL A 635 12.14 -13.79 13.17
N GLY A 636 13.14 -13.08 13.69
CA GLY A 636 13.63 -11.83 13.11
C GLY A 636 13.30 -10.60 13.96
N GLY A 637 13.60 -9.41 13.43
CA GLY A 637 13.36 -8.13 14.10
C GLY A 637 11.96 -7.55 13.89
N GLY A 638 11.21 -8.06 12.91
CA GLY A 638 9.86 -7.63 12.58
C GLY A 638 8.77 -8.24 13.47
N ASN A 639 7.52 -7.89 13.15
CA ASN A 639 6.33 -8.35 13.85
C ASN A 639 5.09 -8.37 12.94
N ILE A 640 4.08 -9.10 13.38
CA ILE A 640 2.74 -9.14 12.79
C ILE A 640 1.90 -8.03 13.44
N ALA A 641 1.58 -6.98 12.67
CA ALA A 641 0.88 -5.78 13.11
C ALA A 641 -0.58 -5.75 12.61
N GLY A 642 -1.55 -5.95 13.51
CA GLY A 642 -2.98 -5.79 13.20
C GLY A 642 -3.62 -6.93 12.40
N ALA A 643 -3.14 -8.17 12.56
CA ALA A 643 -3.77 -9.32 11.89
C ALA A 643 -5.15 -9.65 12.50
N ALA A 644 -6.17 -9.88 11.68
CA ALA A 644 -7.51 -10.19 12.16
C ALA A 644 -7.59 -11.58 12.83
N SER A 645 -6.85 -12.56 12.31
CA SER A 645 -6.72 -13.87 12.96
C SER A 645 -5.40 -14.58 12.63
N LEU A 646 -4.99 -15.48 13.54
CA LEU A 646 -4.01 -16.54 13.28
C LEU A 646 -4.65 -17.89 13.59
N THR A 647 -4.85 -18.71 12.56
CA THR A 647 -5.41 -20.06 12.67
C THR A 647 -4.31 -21.11 12.50
N LYS A 648 -3.98 -21.82 13.58
CA LYS A 648 -3.03 -22.92 13.61
C LYS A 648 -3.75 -24.27 13.42
N LYS A 649 -3.43 -24.98 12.34
CA LYS A 649 -3.95 -26.29 11.92
C LYS A 649 -2.79 -27.25 11.64
N GLY A 650 -3.11 -28.52 11.43
CA GLY A 650 -2.13 -29.57 11.14
C GLY A 650 -1.34 -30.00 12.39
N SER A 651 -0.73 -31.19 12.34
CA SER A 651 -0.21 -31.90 13.52
C SER A 651 1.13 -31.41 14.08
N LYS A 652 1.80 -30.42 13.47
CA LYS A 652 3.14 -29.94 13.90
C LYS A 652 3.08 -28.63 14.68
N THR A 653 4.25 -28.16 15.12
CA THR A 653 4.39 -26.91 15.88
C THR A 653 4.49 -25.69 14.95
N LEU A 654 3.88 -24.58 15.36
CA LEU A 654 4.26 -23.23 14.95
C LEU A 654 4.93 -22.56 16.14
N ILE A 655 6.16 -22.11 15.99
CA ILE A 655 6.89 -21.32 16.99
C ILE A 655 6.79 -19.84 16.58
N VAL A 656 6.40 -18.98 17.51
CA VAL A 656 6.46 -17.52 17.39
C VAL A 656 7.62 -17.07 18.27
N ALA A 657 8.72 -16.62 17.66
CA ALA A 657 10.00 -16.26 18.30
C ALA A 657 10.67 -15.05 17.62
N ASN A 658 9.88 -14.14 17.06
CA ASN A 658 10.33 -12.82 16.58
C ASN A 658 10.46 -11.83 17.75
N GLN A 659 11.28 -10.79 17.57
CA GLN A 659 11.61 -9.84 18.64
C GLN A 659 10.52 -8.79 18.90
N GLY A 660 9.73 -8.43 17.88
CA GLY A 660 8.66 -7.45 18.03
C GLY A 660 7.35 -8.06 18.52
N VAL A 661 6.48 -7.23 19.09
CA VAL A 661 5.18 -7.65 19.63
C VAL A 661 4.18 -7.92 18.50
N ASP A 662 3.68 -9.14 18.42
CA ASP A 662 2.61 -9.51 17.49
C ASP A 662 1.24 -9.06 18.05
N THR A 663 0.49 -8.34 17.21
CA THR A 663 -0.85 -7.83 17.52
C THR A 663 -1.85 -8.50 16.59
N ILE A 664 -2.58 -9.49 17.11
CA ILE A 664 -3.45 -10.39 16.36
C ILE A 664 -4.81 -10.41 17.07
N SER A 665 -5.92 -10.04 16.42
CA SER A 665 -7.21 -9.90 17.15
C SER A 665 -7.73 -11.22 17.73
N THR A 666 -7.47 -12.35 17.06
CA THR A 666 -7.89 -13.69 17.53
C THR A 666 -6.87 -14.78 17.16
N VAL A 667 -6.67 -15.76 18.04
CA VAL A 667 -5.91 -16.99 17.72
C VAL A 667 -6.81 -18.21 17.85
N VAL A 668 -6.74 -19.10 16.87
CA VAL A 668 -7.47 -20.38 16.87
C VAL A 668 -6.49 -21.53 16.63
N ILE A 669 -6.26 -22.36 17.65
CA ILE A 669 -5.41 -23.55 17.57
C ILE A 669 -6.33 -24.75 17.32
N SER A 670 -6.64 -25.01 16.05
CA SER A 670 -7.46 -26.15 15.62
C SER A 670 -6.70 -27.49 15.61
N GLY A 671 -5.36 -27.47 15.64
CA GLY A 671 -4.56 -28.70 15.65
C GLY A 671 -3.05 -28.45 15.77
N GLY A 672 -2.35 -29.44 16.32
CA GLY A 672 -0.91 -29.38 16.62
C GLY A 672 -0.63 -28.42 17.78
N THR A 673 0.54 -27.78 17.74
CA THR A 673 1.00 -26.89 18.82
C THR A 673 1.22 -25.47 18.31
N LEU A 674 0.74 -24.47 19.05
CA LEU A 674 1.28 -23.11 18.99
C LEU A 674 2.25 -22.95 20.17
N GLN A 675 3.49 -22.55 19.88
CA GLN A 675 4.50 -22.24 20.89
C GLN A 675 4.87 -20.76 20.79
N ILE A 676 4.96 -20.10 21.95
CA ILE A 676 5.34 -18.70 22.11
C ILE A 676 6.70 -18.66 22.81
N GLY A 677 7.74 -18.20 22.10
CA GLY A 677 9.13 -18.12 22.56
C GLY A 677 9.95 -19.41 22.42
N THR A 678 11.27 -19.31 22.67
CA THR A 678 12.24 -20.42 22.69
C THR A 678 13.18 -20.36 23.90
N ASN A 679 12.59 -20.17 25.08
CA ASN A 679 13.21 -19.81 26.37
C ASN A 679 14.16 -18.60 26.32
N ASP A 680 13.78 -17.60 25.51
CA ASP A 680 14.43 -16.31 25.39
C ASP A 680 13.43 -15.17 25.64
N LEU A 681 13.83 -13.93 25.33
CA LEU A 681 12.97 -12.75 25.43
C LEU A 681 12.03 -12.60 24.22
N ASN A 682 12.09 -13.50 23.23
CA ASN A 682 11.41 -13.36 21.95
C ASN A 682 10.05 -14.06 21.94
N GLY A 683 9.24 -13.76 20.92
CA GLY A 683 7.90 -14.29 20.75
C GLY A 683 6.93 -13.68 21.75
N GLU A 684 6.39 -12.50 21.44
CA GLU A 684 5.39 -11.84 22.28
C GLU A 684 4.10 -11.62 21.49
N ILE A 685 2.96 -12.00 22.08
CA ILE A 685 1.63 -11.84 21.47
C ILE A 685 0.72 -11.14 22.48
N SER A 686 0.18 -9.98 22.11
CA SER A 686 -0.43 -9.06 23.09
C SER A 686 -1.97 -9.03 23.06
N ALA A 687 -2.58 -9.32 24.23
CA ALA A 687 -3.99 -9.08 24.57
C ALA A 687 -5.03 -9.70 23.59
N ILE A 688 -5.00 -11.02 23.43
CA ILE A 688 -5.74 -11.75 22.39
C ILE A 688 -6.70 -12.81 22.94
N ASN A 689 -7.87 -13.00 22.31
CA ASN A 689 -8.72 -14.16 22.60
C ASN A 689 -8.13 -15.41 21.93
N ILE A 690 -7.93 -16.49 22.70
CA ILE A 690 -7.38 -17.75 22.18
C ILE A 690 -8.41 -18.87 22.29
N THR A 691 -8.79 -19.44 21.15
CA THR A 691 -9.50 -20.73 21.09
C THR A 691 -8.47 -21.85 20.92
N ASN A 692 -8.02 -22.41 22.03
CA ASN A 692 -7.09 -23.54 22.09
C ASN A 692 -7.84 -24.87 22.07
N ASN A 693 -7.90 -25.54 20.92
CA ASN A 693 -8.51 -26.87 20.79
C ASN A 693 -7.48 -28.01 20.69
N SER A 694 -6.18 -27.73 20.89
CA SER A 694 -5.11 -28.72 20.75
C SER A 694 -4.00 -28.52 21.79
N ALA A 695 -2.99 -27.69 21.52
CA ALA A 695 -1.94 -27.37 22.50
C ALA A 695 -1.40 -25.95 22.33
N LEU A 696 -1.30 -25.23 23.45
CA LEU A 696 -0.60 -23.96 23.58
C LEU A 696 0.61 -24.14 24.51
N VAL A 697 1.79 -23.73 24.07
CA VAL A 697 3.03 -23.75 24.85
C VAL A 697 3.54 -22.31 25.01
N VAL A 698 3.90 -21.93 26.23
CA VAL A 698 4.59 -20.67 26.53
C VAL A 698 5.99 -21.00 27.05
N ASP A 699 6.98 -20.59 26.29
CA ASP A 699 8.40 -20.91 26.46
C ASP A 699 9.23 -19.63 26.34
N ARG A 700 9.08 -18.71 27.30
CA ARG A 700 9.82 -17.45 27.40
C ARG A 700 10.61 -17.40 28.69
N SER A 701 11.79 -16.78 28.67
CA SER A 701 12.52 -16.37 29.88
C SER A 701 12.04 -15.01 30.40
N GLY A 702 11.43 -14.18 29.54
CA GLY A 702 10.74 -12.95 29.93
C GLY A 702 9.35 -13.18 30.53
N SER A 703 8.74 -12.13 31.07
CA SER A 703 7.32 -12.16 31.45
C SER A 703 6.40 -12.11 30.22
N LEU A 704 5.22 -12.70 30.33
CA LEU A 704 4.11 -12.60 29.37
C LEU A 704 2.80 -12.48 30.15
N SER A 705 1.95 -11.51 29.79
CA SER A 705 0.64 -11.30 30.43
C SER A 705 -0.49 -11.56 29.44
N MET A 706 -1.47 -12.38 29.86
CA MET A 706 -2.63 -12.77 29.06
C MET A 706 -3.92 -12.41 29.81
N SER A 707 -4.46 -11.24 29.48
CA SER A 707 -5.67 -10.67 30.09
C SER A 707 -6.98 -11.07 29.40
N ALA A 708 -6.91 -11.52 28.15
CA ALA A 708 -8.05 -12.06 27.42
C ALA A 708 -8.21 -13.57 27.66
N ALA A 709 -9.40 -14.10 27.37
CA ALA A 709 -9.75 -15.47 27.70
C ALA A 709 -9.10 -16.51 26.78
N ILE A 710 -8.57 -17.58 27.37
CA ILE A 710 -8.23 -18.83 26.68
C ILE A 710 -9.41 -19.81 26.85
N ALA A 711 -9.99 -20.28 25.74
CA ALA A 711 -11.11 -21.22 25.70
C ALA A 711 -10.78 -22.45 24.82
N GLY A 712 -11.63 -23.47 24.80
CA GLY A 712 -11.50 -24.64 23.92
C GLY A 712 -11.21 -25.95 24.66
N THR A 713 -10.63 -26.94 23.99
CA THR A 713 -10.40 -28.30 24.54
C THR A 713 -8.92 -28.68 24.72
N GLY A 714 -8.00 -27.80 24.35
CA GLY A 714 -6.56 -28.07 24.31
C GLY A 714 -5.83 -27.87 25.64
N THR A 715 -4.59 -28.37 25.71
CA THR A 715 -3.70 -28.23 26.87
C THR A 715 -2.97 -26.88 26.86
N LEU A 716 -2.62 -26.37 28.05
CA LEU A 716 -1.70 -25.27 28.23
C LEU A 716 -0.41 -25.77 28.92
N THR A 717 0.76 -25.49 28.35
CA THR A 717 2.05 -25.83 28.95
C THR A 717 2.92 -24.58 29.11
N LYS A 718 3.50 -24.38 30.29
CA LYS A 718 4.44 -23.29 30.58
C LYS A 718 5.81 -23.90 30.89
N SER A 719 6.79 -23.66 30.02
CA SER A 719 8.10 -24.35 30.02
C SER A 719 9.30 -23.45 30.28
N GLY A 720 9.30 -22.22 29.78
CA GLY A 720 10.46 -21.32 29.90
C GLY A 720 10.63 -20.75 31.31
N ASP A 721 11.76 -20.13 31.61
CA ASP A 721 12.12 -19.70 32.97
C ASP A 721 11.34 -18.47 33.48
N GLY A 722 10.65 -17.75 32.58
CA GLY A 722 9.96 -16.49 32.89
C GLY A 722 8.62 -16.65 33.63
N LYS A 723 7.82 -15.58 33.65
CA LYS A 723 6.50 -15.57 34.29
C LYS A 723 5.37 -15.49 33.26
N LEU A 724 4.40 -16.40 33.34
CA LEU A 724 3.13 -16.30 32.62
C LEU A 724 2.04 -15.82 33.58
N ILE A 725 1.37 -14.71 33.27
CA ILE A 725 0.22 -14.18 34.04
C ILE A 725 -1.07 -14.47 33.26
N LEU A 726 -2.04 -15.13 33.90
CA LEU A 726 -3.38 -15.38 33.39
C LEU A 726 -4.41 -14.59 34.22
N SER A 727 -4.81 -13.42 33.74
CA SER A 727 -5.83 -12.57 34.40
C SER A 727 -7.21 -12.63 33.73
N GLY A 728 -7.31 -13.24 32.54
CA GLY A 728 -8.58 -13.48 31.86
C GLY A 728 -9.44 -14.59 32.49
N ALA A 729 -10.70 -14.68 32.06
CA ALA A 729 -11.61 -15.77 32.43
C ALA A 729 -11.43 -16.98 31.50
N ASN A 730 -10.49 -17.87 31.84
CA ASN A 730 -10.11 -19.00 30.99
C ASN A 730 -11.05 -20.19 31.21
N SER A 731 -11.49 -20.81 30.12
CA SER A 731 -12.46 -21.92 30.09
C SER A 731 -12.00 -23.13 29.30
N TYR A 732 -10.72 -23.20 28.91
CA TYR A 732 -10.17 -24.33 28.17
C TYR A 732 -10.18 -25.62 29.00
N SER A 733 -10.61 -26.74 28.41
CA SER A 733 -10.88 -27.99 29.14
C SER A 733 -9.73 -29.00 29.17
N GLY A 734 -8.60 -28.73 28.50
CA GLY A 734 -7.41 -29.57 28.61
C GLY A 734 -6.55 -29.23 29.83
N ASN A 735 -5.61 -30.11 30.17
CA ASN A 735 -4.74 -29.94 31.35
C ASN A 735 -3.82 -28.72 31.22
N THR A 736 -3.47 -28.14 32.37
CA THR A 736 -2.47 -27.10 32.51
C THR A 736 -1.21 -27.69 33.16
N ILE A 737 -0.05 -27.51 32.53
CA ILE A 737 1.22 -28.11 32.96
C ILE A 737 2.26 -27.01 33.13
N LEU A 738 2.81 -26.87 34.34
CA LEU A 738 3.91 -25.97 34.65
C LEU A 738 5.21 -26.77 34.79
N ASN A 739 6.09 -26.63 33.80
CA ASN A 739 7.40 -27.29 33.72
C ASN A 739 8.57 -26.37 34.08
N GLY A 740 8.42 -25.04 33.93
CA GLY A 740 9.48 -24.08 34.24
C GLY A 740 8.95 -22.68 34.61
N GLY A 741 9.75 -21.96 35.40
CA GLY A 741 9.45 -20.61 35.86
C GLY A 741 8.16 -20.49 36.68
N THR A 742 7.45 -19.37 36.49
CA THR A 742 6.25 -19.02 37.26
C THR A 742 4.99 -19.04 36.39
N LEU A 743 3.90 -19.59 36.93
CA LEU A 743 2.53 -19.38 36.45
C LEU A 743 1.74 -18.61 37.52
N GLN A 744 1.30 -17.40 37.19
CA GLN A 744 0.44 -16.57 38.04
C GLN A 744 -0.99 -16.62 37.49
N ILE A 745 -1.96 -17.03 38.30
CA ILE A 745 -3.38 -17.09 37.95
C ILE A 745 -4.12 -16.06 38.81
N ASP A 746 -4.49 -14.94 38.20
CA ASP A 746 -5.27 -13.88 38.86
C ASP A 746 -6.75 -13.88 38.40
N GLY A 747 -7.03 -14.50 37.24
CA GLY A 747 -8.37 -14.67 36.68
C GLY A 747 -9.01 -15.99 37.09
N THR A 748 -9.76 -16.60 36.16
CA THR A 748 -10.33 -17.95 36.35
C THR A 748 -9.74 -18.96 35.37
N SER A 749 -9.76 -20.23 35.77
CA SER A 749 -9.38 -21.40 34.97
C SER A 749 -10.41 -22.49 35.22
N SER A 750 -11.48 -22.48 34.41
CA SER A 750 -12.78 -23.10 34.70
C SER A 750 -13.18 -24.27 33.79
N GLY A 751 -12.26 -24.80 32.99
CA GLY A 751 -12.50 -26.00 32.17
C GLY A 751 -12.60 -27.29 32.99
N ALA A 752 -12.25 -28.43 32.39
CA ALA A 752 -12.26 -29.76 33.05
C ALA A 752 -10.87 -30.36 33.34
N GLY A 753 -9.80 -29.75 32.81
CA GLY A 753 -8.43 -30.27 32.92
C GLY A 753 -7.77 -29.94 34.27
N ALA A 754 -6.92 -30.83 34.73
CA ALA A 754 -6.16 -30.64 35.98
C ALA A 754 -4.98 -29.67 35.77
N LEU A 755 -4.59 -28.96 36.83
CA LEU A 755 -3.37 -28.17 36.89
C LEU A 755 -2.27 -28.97 37.59
N THR A 756 -1.12 -29.16 36.95
CA THR A 756 0.05 -29.85 37.52
C THR A 756 1.29 -28.97 37.45
N THR A 757 2.11 -28.96 38.51
CA THR A 757 3.38 -28.22 38.56
C THR A 757 4.56 -29.12 38.88
N SER A 758 5.71 -28.85 38.26
CA SER A 758 6.97 -29.57 38.48
C SER A 758 7.75 -28.98 39.66
N ALA A 759 8.68 -29.76 40.23
CA ALA A 759 9.64 -29.23 41.20
C ALA A 759 10.45 -28.08 40.59
N GLY A 760 10.81 -27.08 41.41
CA GLY A 760 11.52 -25.87 40.96
C GLY A 760 10.67 -24.82 40.25
N THR A 761 9.35 -25.04 40.12
CA THR A 761 8.41 -24.06 39.54
C THR A 761 7.61 -23.32 40.61
N VAL A 762 7.00 -22.18 40.26
CA VAL A 762 6.17 -21.39 41.18
C VAL A 762 4.75 -21.23 40.64
N LEU A 763 3.75 -21.66 41.40
CA LEU A 763 2.34 -21.30 41.19
C LEU A 763 2.01 -20.08 42.05
N ALA A 764 1.43 -19.05 41.44
CA ALA A 764 1.10 -17.79 42.10
C ALA A 764 -0.33 -17.29 41.76
N GLY A 765 -0.80 -16.26 42.45
CA GLY A 765 -1.96 -15.44 42.08
C GLY A 765 -3.15 -15.52 43.05
N SER A 766 -4.15 -14.67 42.82
CA SER A 766 -5.40 -14.59 43.62
C SER A 766 -6.64 -15.10 42.88
N GLY A 767 -6.43 -15.94 41.86
CA GLY A 767 -7.47 -16.43 40.97
C GLY A 767 -8.21 -17.68 41.45
N THR A 768 -8.92 -18.31 40.50
CA THR A 768 -9.66 -19.56 40.73
C THR A 768 -9.32 -20.62 39.70
N VAL A 769 -8.98 -21.82 40.17
CA VAL A 769 -8.88 -23.05 39.38
C VAL A 769 -10.03 -23.98 39.76
N SER A 770 -10.89 -24.32 38.81
CA SER A 770 -12.09 -25.11 39.10
C SER A 770 -11.82 -26.61 39.32
N ASN A 771 -10.68 -27.12 38.86
CA ASN A 771 -10.34 -28.55 38.88
C ASN A 771 -9.28 -28.89 39.93
N ALA A 772 -8.89 -30.15 39.98
CA ALA A 772 -7.81 -30.63 40.82
C ALA A 772 -6.48 -29.92 40.49
N VAL A 773 -5.82 -29.43 41.53
CA VAL A 773 -4.49 -28.83 41.47
C VAL A 773 -3.49 -29.77 42.13
N THR A 774 -2.39 -30.08 41.46
CA THR A 774 -1.25 -30.82 42.02
C THR A 774 0.00 -29.96 41.94
N VAL A 775 0.51 -29.54 43.11
CA VAL A 775 1.73 -28.73 43.21
C VAL A 775 2.92 -29.65 43.44
N GLY A 776 3.97 -29.51 42.62
CA GLY A 776 5.28 -30.13 42.82
C GLY A 776 6.34 -29.14 43.31
N GLY A 777 6.21 -27.86 42.92
CA GLY A 777 7.12 -26.78 43.29
C GLY A 777 6.63 -25.93 44.47
N GLN A 778 6.77 -24.62 44.35
CA GLN A 778 6.32 -23.62 45.33
C GLN A 778 4.91 -23.12 45.00
N MET A 779 4.12 -22.74 46.02
CA MET A 779 2.82 -22.07 45.86
C MET A 779 2.76 -20.78 46.71
N ASN A 780 2.36 -19.68 46.07
CA ASN A 780 2.15 -18.39 46.72
C ASN A 780 0.71 -17.93 46.41
N PRO A 781 -0.21 -17.84 47.37
CA PRO A 781 -1.44 -17.08 47.17
C PRO A 781 -1.09 -15.61 46.90
N GLY A 782 -1.96 -14.89 46.20
CA GLY A 782 -1.71 -13.49 45.86
C GLY A 782 -0.53 -13.26 44.91
N SER A 783 -0.05 -12.03 44.85
CA SER A 783 1.15 -11.65 44.09
C SER A 783 2.27 -11.29 45.07
N ALA A 784 3.52 -11.27 44.64
CA ALA A 784 4.65 -11.09 45.56
C ALA A 784 4.49 -9.85 46.46
N ASN A 785 4.48 -10.07 47.78
CA ASN A 785 4.31 -9.06 48.84
C ASN A 785 2.90 -8.41 48.84
N ALA A 786 1.87 -9.12 48.38
CA ALA A 786 0.51 -8.60 48.27
C ALA A 786 -0.55 -9.70 48.45
N THR A 787 -1.31 -9.58 49.54
CA THR A 787 -2.24 -10.60 50.02
C THR A 787 -3.35 -10.95 49.03
N GLY A 788 -3.64 -12.23 48.86
CA GLY A 788 -4.68 -12.72 47.97
C GLY A 788 -5.18 -14.13 48.28
N ILE A 789 -6.42 -14.39 47.87
CA ILE A 789 -7.08 -15.68 48.08
C ILE A 789 -6.97 -16.52 46.81
N PHE A 790 -6.24 -17.63 46.85
CA PHE A 790 -6.20 -18.60 45.75
C PHE A 790 -7.30 -19.65 45.94
N ASN A 791 -8.06 -19.97 44.89
CA ASN A 791 -9.20 -20.89 44.99
C ASN A 791 -8.95 -22.16 44.14
N ALA A 792 -8.75 -23.31 44.79
CA ALA A 792 -8.54 -24.63 44.20
C ALA A 792 -9.81 -25.49 44.35
N ASN A 793 -10.86 -25.18 43.58
CA ASN A 793 -12.21 -25.71 43.82
C ASN A 793 -12.34 -27.22 43.58
N GLY A 794 -11.52 -27.81 42.71
CA GLY A 794 -11.55 -29.26 42.45
C GLY A 794 -10.69 -30.09 43.40
N GLY A 795 -10.10 -29.48 44.42
CA GLY A 795 -9.18 -30.12 45.37
C GLY A 795 -7.72 -29.77 45.11
N LEU A 796 -6.90 -29.94 46.15
CA LEU A 796 -5.49 -29.57 46.16
C LEU A 796 -4.65 -30.74 46.68
N THR A 797 -3.63 -31.13 45.90
CA THR A 797 -2.61 -32.10 46.30
C THR A 797 -1.25 -31.41 46.31
N LEU A 798 -0.59 -31.43 47.47
CA LEU A 798 0.76 -30.90 47.64
C LEU A 798 1.74 -32.08 47.65
N SER A 799 2.68 -32.09 46.72
CA SER A 799 3.68 -33.16 46.60
C SER A 799 4.72 -33.05 47.72
N SER A 800 5.47 -34.12 47.97
CA SER A 800 6.58 -34.05 48.94
C SER A 800 7.60 -33.01 48.49
N GLY A 801 8.06 -32.17 49.43
CA GLY A 801 9.01 -31.09 49.16
C GLY A 801 8.41 -29.79 48.61
N SER A 802 7.10 -29.71 48.36
CA SER A 802 6.46 -28.45 47.97
C SER A 802 6.36 -27.48 49.15
N THR A 803 6.66 -26.20 48.90
CA THR A 803 6.70 -25.09 49.88
C THR A 803 5.58 -24.09 49.60
N LEU A 804 5.00 -23.52 50.66
CA LEU A 804 3.87 -22.62 50.58
C LEU A 804 4.21 -21.33 51.32
N ASN A 805 4.13 -20.20 50.63
CA ASN A 805 4.43 -18.88 51.20
C ASN A 805 3.13 -18.11 51.40
N PHE A 806 2.95 -17.48 52.56
CA PHE A 806 1.77 -16.69 52.91
C PHE A 806 2.17 -15.30 53.42
N ASP A 807 1.73 -14.25 52.73
CA ASP A 807 1.73 -12.86 53.18
C ASP A 807 0.53 -12.61 54.13
N LEU A 808 0.78 -12.16 55.35
CA LEU A 808 -0.22 -12.03 56.43
C LEU A 808 -0.21 -10.61 57.01
N SER A 809 -1.37 -9.92 57.04
CA SER A 809 -1.45 -8.50 57.42
C SER A 809 -2.33 -8.20 58.62
N ALA A 810 -3.36 -9.00 58.92
CA ALA A 810 -4.22 -8.77 60.09
C ALA A 810 -4.76 -10.05 60.72
N THR A 811 -5.21 -9.94 61.97
CA THR A 811 -5.40 -11.06 62.91
C THR A 811 -6.86 -11.52 63.05
N ASP A 812 -7.77 -11.02 62.21
CA ASP A 812 -9.21 -11.30 62.26
C ASP A 812 -9.57 -12.56 61.43
N PRO A 813 -9.93 -13.70 62.07
CA PRO A 813 -10.29 -14.91 61.35
C PRO A 813 -11.61 -14.80 60.56
N SER A 814 -12.44 -13.81 60.90
CA SER A 814 -13.74 -13.58 60.25
C SER A 814 -13.64 -12.75 58.96
N ASN A 815 -12.49 -12.13 58.70
CA ASN A 815 -12.22 -11.35 57.49
C ASN A 815 -10.93 -11.82 56.80
N PRO A 816 -10.92 -12.97 56.12
CA PRO A 816 -9.72 -13.51 55.47
C PRO A 816 -9.20 -12.68 54.28
N ALA A 817 -9.94 -11.67 53.81
CA ALA A 817 -9.60 -10.88 52.62
C ALA A 817 -8.36 -9.96 52.77
N VAL A 818 -7.74 -9.91 53.95
CA VAL A 818 -6.54 -9.12 54.28
C VAL A 818 -5.29 -9.97 54.48
N ASN A 819 -5.39 -11.28 54.26
CA ASN A 819 -4.31 -12.26 54.38
C ASN A 819 -4.28 -13.14 53.12
N ASP A 820 -3.13 -13.75 52.84
CA ASP A 820 -3.08 -14.89 51.95
C ASP A 820 -3.89 -16.07 52.51
N SER A 821 -4.65 -16.72 51.63
CA SER A 821 -5.43 -17.90 51.99
C SER A 821 -5.66 -18.80 50.78
N ILE A 822 -5.81 -20.11 51.02
CA ILE A 822 -6.12 -21.09 49.96
C ILE A 822 -7.46 -21.75 50.25
N ASN A 823 -8.45 -21.47 49.40
CA ASN A 823 -9.77 -22.10 49.47
C ASN A 823 -9.77 -23.39 48.63
N VAL A 824 -10.13 -24.52 49.22
CA VAL A 824 -10.09 -25.84 48.57
C VAL A 824 -11.50 -26.46 48.50
N GLY A 825 -12.16 -26.32 47.36
CA GLY A 825 -13.53 -26.85 47.19
C GLY A 825 -13.64 -28.38 47.22
N GLY A 826 -12.51 -29.09 47.07
CA GLY A 826 -12.42 -30.55 47.12
C GLY A 826 -11.57 -31.07 48.28
N ASN A 827 -10.95 -32.23 48.09
CA ASN A 827 -10.04 -32.81 49.08
C ASN A 827 -8.73 -32.01 49.19
N LEU A 828 -8.17 -31.95 50.39
CA LEU A 828 -6.85 -31.39 50.68
C LEU A 828 -5.88 -32.52 51.04
N THR A 829 -4.89 -32.77 50.18
CA THR A 829 -3.90 -33.85 50.34
C THR A 829 -2.52 -33.26 50.56
N LEU A 830 -1.90 -33.61 51.69
CA LEU A 830 -0.66 -33.03 52.20
C LEU A 830 0.44 -34.09 52.30
N ASN A 831 1.71 -33.70 52.17
CA ASN A 831 2.85 -34.61 52.20
C ASN A 831 4.10 -33.97 52.85
N ASN A 832 3.98 -33.60 54.12
CA ASN A 832 5.01 -32.96 54.96
C ASN A 832 5.52 -31.62 54.38
N ASN A 833 4.60 -30.84 53.81
CA ASN A 833 4.89 -29.58 53.14
C ASN A 833 5.34 -28.46 54.09
N GLN A 834 6.32 -27.66 53.66
CA GLN A 834 6.81 -26.52 54.43
C GLN A 834 5.89 -25.31 54.23
N ILE A 835 5.59 -24.61 55.33
CA ILE A 835 4.93 -23.29 55.31
C ILE A 835 5.95 -22.22 55.71
N THR A 836 6.01 -21.17 54.90
CA THR A 836 6.75 -19.93 55.15
C THR A 836 5.74 -18.80 55.28
N VAL A 837 5.93 -17.92 56.27
CA VAL A 837 5.08 -16.75 56.46
C VAL A 837 5.87 -15.45 56.34
N ASN A 838 5.18 -14.40 55.90
CA ASN A 838 5.70 -13.04 55.88
C ASN A 838 4.64 -12.11 56.51
N PHE A 839 4.99 -11.38 57.56
CA PHE A 839 4.02 -10.56 58.29
C PHE A 839 4.12 -9.08 57.90
N ASN A 840 3.15 -8.60 57.14
CA ASN A 840 2.96 -7.20 56.75
C ASN A 840 2.29 -6.34 57.85
N GLY A 841 2.23 -6.87 59.08
CA GLY A 841 1.69 -6.22 60.28
C GLY A 841 2.27 -6.87 61.54
N ALA A 842 1.78 -6.48 62.72
CA ALA A 842 2.22 -7.08 63.98
C ALA A 842 1.82 -8.58 64.05
N PRO A 843 2.76 -9.52 64.25
CA PRO A 843 2.43 -10.94 64.34
C PRO A 843 1.68 -11.28 65.64
N GLY A 844 0.59 -12.04 65.54
CA GLY A 844 -0.12 -12.57 66.70
C GLY A 844 -1.55 -13.02 66.40
N GLY A 845 -2.11 -13.87 67.26
CA GLY A 845 -3.48 -14.37 67.09
C GLY A 845 -3.58 -15.50 66.06
N THR A 846 -4.71 -15.56 65.34
CA THR A 846 -5.08 -16.71 64.51
C THR A 846 -5.32 -16.28 63.06
N TYR A 847 -4.64 -16.91 62.11
CA TYR A 847 -4.74 -16.62 60.68
C TYR A 847 -5.29 -17.83 59.91
N THR A 848 -6.25 -17.62 59.01
CA THR A 848 -6.88 -18.66 58.19
C THR A 848 -6.05 -18.96 56.94
N LEU A 849 -5.16 -19.95 57.00
CA LEU A 849 -4.33 -20.33 55.86
C LEU A 849 -5.10 -21.15 54.81
N PHE A 850 -6.02 -22.02 55.26
CA PHE A 850 -6.88 -22.80 54.35
C PHE A 850 -8.32 -22.85 54.82
N THR A 851 -9.22 -22.89 53.83
CA THR A 851 -10.54 -23.49 53.97
C THR A 851 -10.62 -24.72 53.08
N TYR A 852 -11.35 -25.77 53.49
CA TYR A 852 -11.59 -26.94 52.64
C TYR A 852 -12.96 -27.57 52.87
N SER A 853 -13.59 -28.07 51.81
CA SER A 853 -14.92 -28.74 51.89
C SER A 853 -14.91 -30.25 51.62
N GLY A 854 -13.80 -30.82 51.17
CA GLY A 854 -13.58 -32.27 51.07
C GLY A 854 -12.89 -32.86 52.31
N GLY A 855 -12.30 -34.04 52.15
CA GLY A 855 -11.46 -34.66 53.18
C GLY A 855 -10.05 -34.08 53.22
N LYS A 856 -9.51 -33.85 54.42
CA LYS A 856 -8.08 -33.61 54.65
C LYS A 856 -7.34 -34.93 54.84
N SER A 857 -6.21 -35.13 54.14
CA SER A 857 -5.32 -36.28 54.34
C SER A 857 -3.85 -35.85 54.39
N GLY A 858 -3.03 -36.60 55.13
CA GLY A 858 -1.64 -36.22 55.40
C GLY A 858 -1.47 -35.02 56.34
N ASN A 859 -0.22 -34.56 56.44
CA ASN A 859 0.22 -33.50 57.37
C ASN A 859 1.11 -32.47 56.66
N PHE A 860 1.17 -31.26 57.23
CA PHE A 860 2.25 -30.30 56.96
C PHE A 860 3.51 -30.66 57.75
N ASN A 861 4.63 -30.02 57.42
CA ASN A 861 5.76 -29.94 58.34
C ASN A 861 5.34 -29.18 59.60
N ALA A 862 5.79 -29.62 60.78
CA ALA A 862 5.49 -28.97 62.06
C ALA A 862 6.23 -27.64 62.25
N THR A 863 7.36 -27.44 61.56
CA THR A 863 8.15 -26.20 61.61
C THR A 863 7.62 -25.18 60.60
N ILE A 864 7.29 -23.99 61.09
CA ILE A 864 6.96 -22.80 60.30
C ILE A 864 8.23 -21.96 60.12
N ALA A 865 8.47 -21.47 58.90
CA ALA A 865 9.58 -20.57 58.57
C ALA A 865 9.10 -19.13 58.40
N GLY A 866 10.01 -18.15 58.47
CA GLY A 866 9.71 -16.73 58.25
C GLY A 866 9.23 -15.94 59.48
N THR A 867 9.38 -16.52 60.69
CA THR A 867 9.07 -15.82 61.95
C THR A 867 9.84 -16.40 63.12
N HIS A 868 10.10 -15.57 64.15
CA HIS A 868 10.61 -16.01 65.45
C HIS A 868 9.51 -16.18 66.52
N PHE A 869 8.27 -15.77 66.22
CA PHE A 869 7.13 -15.98 67.11
C PHE A 869 6.79 -17.48 67.22
N ALA A 870 6.19 -17.87 68.34
CA ALA A 870 5.71 -19.24 68.51
C ALA A 870 4.50 -19.47 67.60
N ALA A 871 4.76 -20.10 66.45
CA ALA A 871 3.80 -20.36 65.39
C ALA A 871 3.47 -21.87 65.30
N THR A 872 2.18 -22.21 65.36
CA THR A 872 1.69 -23.60 65.32
C THR A 872 0.47 -23.74 64.40
N LEU A 873 0.33 -24.90 63.75
CA LEU A 873 -0.83 -25.18 62.90
C LEU A 873 -1.93 -25.89 63.68
N ASP A 874 -3.13 -25.33 63.72
CA ASP A 874 -4.33 -26.09 64.01
C ASP A 874 -4.88 -26.73 62.73
N THR A 875 -4.91 -28.06 62.72
CA THR A 875 -5.57 -28.87 61.67
C THR A 875 -6.65 -29.78 62.25
N SER A 876 -7.04 -29.56 63.52
CA SER A 876 -8.09 -30.28 64.23
C SER A 876 -9.47 -29.67 64.01
N THR A 877 -9.55 -28.35 63.74
CA THR A 877 -10.80 -27.71 63.31
C THR A 877 -11.19 -28.21 61.91
N THR A 878 -12.29 -28.96 61.83
CA THR A 878 -12.86 -29.46 60.57
C THR A 878 -13.10 -28.32 59.58
N ASN A 879 -12.73 -28.52 58.31
CA ASN A 879 -12.84 -27.58 57.19
C ASN A 879 -11.89 -26.37 57.21
N PHE A 880 -11.02 -26.24 58.21
CA PHE A 880 -10.07 -25.12 58.31
C PHE A 880 -8.65 -25.60 58.61
N VAL A 881 -7.66 -24.78 58.21
CA VAL A 881 -6.30 -24.85 58.75
C VAL A 881 -5.93 -23.45 59.21
N TYR A 882 -5.67 -23.32 60.50
CA TYR A 882 -5.25 -22.06 61.11
C TYR A 882 -3.78 -22.08 61.46
N LEU A 883 -3.15 -20.92 61.35
CA LEU A 883 -1.88 -20.61 61.99
C LEU A 883 -2.16 -19.83 63.27
N ASN A 884 -1.78 -20.40 64.42
CA ASN A 884 -1.83 -19.72 65.71
C ASN A 884 -0.43 -19.18 66.04
N VAL A 885 -0.33 -17.86 66.19
CA VAL A 885 0.90 -17.11 66.42
C VAL A 885 0.83 -16.46 67.81
N SER A 886 1.86 -16.66 68.62
CA SER A 886 1.88 -16.21 70.02
C SER A 886 3.30 -15.92 70.51
N GLY A 887 3.40 -15.33 71.71
CA GLY A 887 4.66 -14.91 72.29
C GLY A 887 5.15 -13.58 71.74
N SER A 888 6.46 -13.41 71.70
CA SER A 888 7.17 -12.24 71.16
C SER A 888 8.08 -12.66 70.00
N GLY A 889 8.57 -11.68 69.24
CA GLY A 889 9.70 -11.88 68.33
C GLY A 889 11.00 -12.15 69.09
N ALA A 890 12.08 -12.32 68.34
CA ALA A 890 13.42 -12.43 68.89
C ALA A 890 13.99 -11.06 69.28
N ASP A 891 14.88 -11.06 70.28
CA ASP A 891 15.76 -9.93 70.54
C ASP A 891 17.00 -10.05 69.65
N LEU A 892 17.08 -9.19 68.64
CA LEU A 892 18.13 -9.19 67.63
C LEU A 892 19.11 -8.03 67.87
N ARG A 893 20.40 -8.31 67.76
CA ARG A 893 21.43 -7.27 67.78
C ARG A 893 22.10 -7.18 66.42
N TRP A 894 22.33 -5.97 65.93
CA TRP A 894 23.07 -5.76 64.69
C TRP A 894 24.50 -6.30 64.83
N ASN A 895 24.94 -7.17 63.90
CA ASN A 895 26.20 -7.89 64.05
C ASN A 895 26.94 -8.07 62.71
N SER A 896 26.56 -7.31 61.68
CA SER A 896 27.16 -7.39 60.35
C SER A 896 28.49 -6.67 60.26
N THR A 897 29.50 -7.29 59.65
CA THR A 897 30.84 -6.71 59.44
C THR A 897 31.10 -6.21 58.02
N SER A 898 30.16 -6.40 57.09
CA SER A 898 30.34 -6.03 55.67
C SER A 898 29.03 -5.79 54.91
N ASP A 899 27.97 -6.53 55.22
CA ASP A 899 26.65 -6.34 54.61
C ASP A 899 25.89 -5.23 55.34
N THR A 900 25.43 -4.22 54.59
CA THR A 900 24.68 -3.08 55.12
C THR A 900 23.17 -3.24 55.01
N ALA A 901 22.67 -4.29 54.36
CA ALA A 901 21.24 -4.45 54.10
C ALA A 901 20.46 -4.75 55.38
N TRP A 902 19.34 -4.05 55.59
CA TRP A 902 18.31 -4.51 56.53
C TRP A 902 17.14 -5.06 55.72
N ASP A 903 17.08 -6.38 55.64
CA ASP A 903 16.05 -7.16 54.96
C ASP A 903 15.66 -8.40 55.79
N THR A 904 14.80 -9.26 55.22
CA THR A 904 14.24 -10.45 55.87
C THR A 904 14.90 -11.77 55.45
N ILE A 905 16.04 -11.72 54.78
CA ILE A 905 16.70 -12.86 54.12
C ILE A 905 18.14 -13.03 54.62
N ALA A 906 18.90 -11.94 54.72
CA ALA A 906 20.31 -11.97 55.10
C ALA A 906 20.47 -12.22 56.61
N THR A 907 21.34 -13.16 56.99
CA THR A 907 21.60 -13.52 58.39
C THR A 907 22.59 -12.57 59.07
N ASN A 908 22.31 -11.28 59.00
CA ASN A 908 23.19 -10.19 59.41
C ASN A 908 22.88 -9.63 60.83
N TRP A 909 21.84 -10.18 61.46
CA TRP A 909 21.53 -10.01 62.88
C TRP A 909 22.09 -11.16 63.71
N PHE A 910 22.30 -10.91 65.00
CA PHE A 910 22.62 -11.93 65.99
C PHE A 910 21.47 -12.03 67.00
N ASN A 911 20.83 -13.20 67.06
CA ASN A 911 19.72 -13.47 67.96
C ASN A 911 20.28 -13.74 69.38
N LEU A 912 19.95 -12.86 70.32
CA LEU A 912 20.47 -12.88 71.68
C LEU A 912 19.94 -14.09 72.48
N GLY A 913 18.70 -14.52 72.21
CA GLY A 913 18.08 -15.66 72.88
C GLY A 913 18.65 -17.02 72.44
N SER A 914 18.92 -17.18 71.13
CA SER A 914 19.48 -18.44 70.58
C SER A 914 21.01 -18.44 70.48
N SER A 915 21.66 -17.28 70.61
CA SER A 915 23.10 -17.08 70.40
C SER A 915 23.59 -17.52 69.00
N GLN A 916 22.81 -17.23 67.95
CA GLN A 916 23.11 -17.59 66.56
C GLN A 916 22.90 -16.40 65.60
N PRO A 917 23.59 -16.36 64.45
CA PRO A 917 23.22 -15.52 63.33
C PRO A 917 21.78 -15.78 62.88
N SER A 918 21.07 -14.73 62.49
CA SER A 918 19.63 -14.74 62.27
C SER A 918 19.26 -13.70 61.21
N PRO A 919 18.28 -13.97 60.33
CA PRO A 919 17.63 -12.91 59.56
C PRO A 919 16.73 -12.08 60.48
N PHE A 920 16.30 -10.91 60.05
CA PHE A 920 15.26 -10.16 60.73
C PHE A 920 13.87 -10.59 60.25
N PHE A 921 12.91 -10.74 61.16
CA PHE A 921 11.50 -10.90 60.83
C PHE A 921 10.65 -9.81 61.50
N SER A 922 9.49 -9.52 60.88
CA SER A 922 8.53 -8.55 61.41
C SER A 922 8.15 -8.88 62.86
N GLY A 923 8.11 -7.87 63.72
CA GLY A 923 7.86 -7.97 65.16
C GLY A 923 9.09 -8.27 66.03
N ASP A 924 10.25 -8.61 65.47
CA ASP A 924 11.49 -8.74 66.24
C ASP A 924 11.90 -7.39 66.88
N SER A 925 12.52 -7.45 68.05
CA SER A 925 13.15 -6.27 68.67
C SER A 925 14.57 -6.14 68.11
N VAL A 926 15.05 -4.91 67.88
CA VAL A 926 16.40 -4.69 67.34
C VAL A 926 17.23 -3.75 68.21
N LEU A 927 18.49 -4.12 68.39
CA LEU A 927 19.49 -3.40 69.17
C LEU A 927 20.68 -2.97 68.30
N LEU A 928 20.98 -1.67 68.34
CA LEU A 928 22.22 -1.07 67.86
C LEU A 928 23.08 -0.73 69.09
N ASP A 929 24.32 -1.24 69.13
CA ASP A 929 25.26 -1.08 70.25
C ASP A 929 26.71 -0.87 69.76
N ASP A 930 27.64 -0.68 70.70
CA ASP A 930 29.06 -0.53 70.40
C ASP A 930 29.78 -1.86 70.09
N THR A 931 29.13 -2.83 69.43
CA THR A 931 29.80 -4.08 69.01
C THR A 931 30.96 -3.77 68.07
N ALA A 932 32.17 -4.18 68.48
CA ALA A 932 33.38 -3.88 67.75
C ALA A 932 33.38 -4.51 66.34
N GLY A 933 33.62 -3.69 65.32
CA GLY A 933 33.78 -4.14 63.93
C GLY A 933 32.48 -4.29 63.13
N VAL A 934 31.32 -3.89 63.67
CA VAL A 934 30.09 -3.83 62.87
C VAL A 934 30.08 -2.65 61.90
N VAL A 935 29.41 -2.79 60.76
CA VAL A 935 29.12 -1.65 59.88
C VAL A 935 28.01 -0.80 60.51
N THR A 936 28.21 0.51 60.60
CA THR A 936 27.22 1.41 61.26
C THR A 936 26.27 2.10 60.29
N GLY A 937 26.55 2.03 58.98
CA GLY A 937 25.63 2.44 57.92
C GLY A 937 24.71 1.28 57.53
N ILE A 938 23.45 1.35 57.94
CA ILE A 938 22.40 0.37 57.66
C ILE A 938 21.52 0.90 56.52
N THR A 939 21.14 0.03 55.59
CA THR A 939 20.45 0.39 54.34
C THR A 939 19.20 -0.47 54.13
N ILE A 940 18.02 0.16 54.06
CA ILE A 940 16.77 -0.48 53.69
C ILE A 940 16.55 -0.25 52.18
N ALA A 941 16.60 -1.31 51.39
CA ALA A 941 16.56 -1.23 49.93
C ALA A 941 15.18 -0.80 49.39
N SER A 942 15.13 -0.30 48.15
CA SER A 942 13.87 0.11 47.51
C SER A 942 12.88 -1.06 47.44
N GLY A 943 11.65 -0.84 47.91
CA GLY A 943 10.61 -1.88 47.98
C GLY A 943 10.73 -2.83 49.17
N VAL A 944 11.67 -2.61 50.10
CA VAL A 944 11.76 -3.33 51.37
C VAL A 944 11.14 -2.51 52.50
N ASN A 945 10.27 -3.15 53.28
CA ASN A 945 9.65 -2.59 54.47
C ASN A 945 10.10 -3.44 55.67
N VAL A 946 10.57 -2.80 56.75
CA VAL A 946 10.97 -3.50 57.98
C VAL A 946 10.09 -3.03 59.14
N SER A 947 9.48 -3.97 59.86
CA SER A 947 8.51 -3.67 60.94
C SER A 947 8.98 -4.24 62.28
N PRO A 948 10.07 -3.72 62.88
CA PRO A 948 10.50 -4.15 64.22
C PRO A 948 9.45 -3.78 65.27
N SER A 949 9.45 -4.45 66.42
CA SER A 949 8.63 -4.05 67.57
C SER A 949 9.21 -2.82 68.28
N VAL A 950 10.53 -2.78 68.44
CA VAL A 950 11.28 -1.63 68.96
C VAL A 950 12.67 -1.58 68.33
N ILE A 951 13.16 -0.38 68.06
CA ILE A 951 14.54 -0.08 67.68
C ILE A 951 15.20 0.61 68.87
N THR A 952 16.13 -0.08 69.54
CA THR A 952 16.95 0.52 70.61
C THR A 952 18.33 0.85 70.08
N ASP A 953 18.75 2.11 70.15
CA ASP A 953 20.16 2.49 69.98
C ASP A 953 20.76 2.90 71.33
N ASN A 954 21.64 2.04 71.85
CA ASN A 954 22.41 2.31 73.06
C ASN A 954 23.90 2.62 72.78
N ALA A 955 24.30 2.77 71.52
CA ALA A 955 25.67 3.05 71.12
C ALA A 955 26.19 4.34 71.77
N THR A 956 27.35 4.24 72.41
CA THR A 956 28.00 5.33 73.15
C THR A 956 29.19 5.91 72.37
N ASN A 957 29.80 5.10 71.49
CA ASN A 957 31.01 5.46 70.76
C ASN A 957 30.80 5.50 69.24
N ASN A 958 29.89 4.67 68.72
CA ASN A 958 29.64 4.53 67.28
C ASN A 958 28.37 5.26 66.84
N ASN A 959 28.49 6.21 65.89
CA ASN A 959 27.31 6.77 65.23
C ASN A 959 26.72 5.76 64.25
N PHE A 960 25.42 5.51 64.36
CA PHE A 960 24.66 4.68 63.42
C PHE A 960 23.88 5.53 62.43
N THR A 961 23.72 5.05 61.21
CA THR A 961 22.93 5.71 60.17
C THR A 961 21.99 4.71 59.52
N ILE A 962 20.67 4.95 59.57
CA ILE A 962 19.67 4.19 58.84
C ILE A 962 19.32 4.97 57.56
N SER A 963 19.43 4.33 56.41
CA SER A 963 19.34 4.98 55.10
C SER A 963 18.70 4.08 54.03
N GLY A 964 18.53 4.60 52.81
CA GLY A 964 17.98 3.84 51.69
C GLY A 964 16.61 4.35 51.22
N ALA A 965 16.00 3.60 50.29
CA ALA A 965 14.75 3.96 49.63
C ALA A 965 13.55 3.10 50.09
N GLY A 966 13.79 2.08 50.92
CA GLY A 966 12.77 1.42 51.73
C GLY A 966 12.52 2.16 53.04
N HIS A 967 11.75 1.56 53.94
CA HIS A 967 11.29 2.24 55.15
C HIS A 967 11.05 1.34 56.36
N ILE A 968 11.10 1.95 57.55
CA ILE A 968 10.63 1.37 58.81
C ILE A 968 9.10 1.60 58.89
N SER A 969 8.35 0.54 59.18
CA SER A 969 6.88 0.50 59.17
C SER A 969 6.30 -0.15 60.44
N GLY A 970 4.96 -0.24 60.52
CA GLY A 970 4.27 -0.93 61.60
C GLY A 970 4.23 -0.15 62.92
N SER A 971 4.13 -0.85 64.03
CA SER A 971 4.05 -0.24 65.38
C SER A 971 5.42 -0.01 66.04
N ALA A 972 6.50 0.07 65.26
CA ALA A 972 7.85 0.23 65.77
C ALA A 972 7.99 1.49 66.63
N SER A 973 8.43 1.34 67.88
CA SER A 973 8.96 2.46 68.68
C SER A 973 10.47 2.61 68.47
N ILE A 974 11.01 3.81 68.62
CA ILE A 974 12.45 4.09 68.61
C ILE A 974 12.87 4.58 70.00
N VAL A 975 13.90 3.98 70.58
CA VAL A 975 14.48 4.36 71.87
C VAL A 975 15.96 4.68 71.68
N LYS A 976 16.32 5.96 71.80
CA LYS A 976 17.70 6.46 71.67
C LYS A 976 18.27 6.71 73.07
N SER A 977 19.03 5.73 73.59
CA SER A 977 19.56 5.72 74.97
C SER A 977 21.10 5.81 75.06
N GLY A 978 21.80 5.67 73.95
CA GLY A 978 23.25 5.81 73.85
C GLY A 978 23.72 7.26 73.62
N LEU A 979 24.98 7.57 73.95
CA LEU A 979 25.55 8.92 73.76
C LEU A 979 25.93 9.27 72.32
N ALA A 980 26.12 8.30 71.43
CA ALA A 980 26.46 8.56 70.03
C ALA A 980 25.28 9.19 69.27
N THR A 981 25.47 9.61 68.01
CA THR A 981 24.33 10.02 67.16
C THR A 981 23.71 8.83 66.42
N LEU A 982 22.38 8.78 66.39
CA LEU A 982 21.62 8.01 65.41
C LEU A 982 21.12 8.96 64.32
N ASP A 983 21.53 8.73 63.08
CA ASP A 983 21.03 9.44 61.89
C ASP A 983 19.94 8.59 61.20
N ILE A 984 18.72 9.13 61.03
CA ILE A 984 17.64 8.46 60.30
C ILE A 984 17.32 9.22 59.02
N ASN A 985 17.76 8.65 57.89
CA ASN A 985 17.70 9.26 56.56
C ASN A 985 16.60 8.66 55.67
N THR A 986 15.93 7.59 56.10
CA THR A 986 14.78 6.99 55.40
C THR A 986 13.50 7.78 55.61
N ALA A 987 12.55 7.68 54.67
CA ALA A 987 11.19 8.19 54.83
C ALA A 987 10.32 7.10 55.46
N ASN A 988 10.01 7.19 56.75
CA ASN A 988 9.40 6.11 57.52
C ASN A 988 7.88 6.25 57.67
N THR A 989 7.20 5.14 57.99
CA THR A 989 5.74 5.06 58.16
C THR A 989 5.30 4.36 59.45
N PHE A 990 6.22 4.11 60.37
CA PHE A 990 5.88 3.53 61.68
C PHE A 990 5.00 4.46 62.51
N SER A 991 4.27 3.90 63.48
CA SER A 991 3.34 4.63 64.35
C SER A 991 3.67 4.56 65.83
N GLY A 992 4.72 3.83 66.24
CA GLY A 992 5.18 3.83 67.63
C GLY A 992 5.81 5.16 68.06
N THR A 993 6.11 5.28 69.34
CA THR A 993 6.75 6.46 69.94
C THR A 993 8.20 6.58 69.52
N VAL A 994 8.69 7.81 69.32
CA VAL A 994 10.12 8.10 69.33
C VAL A 994 10.50 8.68 70.70
N ASP A 995 11.44 8.04 71.38
CA ASP A 995 11.91 8.43 72.71
C ASP A 995 13.43 8.65 72.69
N VAL A 996 13.84 9.89 72.88
CA VAL A 996 15.25 10.32 72.82
C VAL A 996 15.72 10.61 74.24
N GLN A 997 16.22 9.56 74.88
CA GLN A 997 16.60 9.55 76.29
C GLN A 997 17.99 10.16 76.52
N ARG A 998 18.94 9.93 75.59
CA ARG A 998 20.33 10.43 75.68
C ARG A 998 20.96 10.64 74.29
N GLY A 999 22.01 11.47 74.24
CA GLY A 999 22.76 11.73 73.01
C GLY A 999 21.92 12.48 71.97
N THR A 1000 22.22 12.28 70.68
CA THR A 1000 21.50 12.95 69.59
C THR A 1000 20.76 11.96 68.68
N LEU A 1001 19.50 12.25 68.36
CA LEU A 1001 18.78 11.69 67.21
C LEU A 1001 18.74 12.76 66.11
N ARG A 1002 19.21 12.45 64.90
CA ARG A 1002 19.25 13.39 63.76
C ARG A 1002 18.40 12.90 62.60
N THR A 1003 17.64 13.79 61.98
CA THR A 1003 16.80 13.46 60.82
C THR A 1003 17.48 13.85 59.50
N GLY A 1004 17.50 12.93 58.54
CA GLY A 1004 17.90 13.19 57.15
C GLY A 1004 16.71 13.28 56.19
N ASN A 1005 15.49 13.06 56.69
CA ASN A 1005 14.25 13.09 55.93
C ASN A 1005 13.11 13.72 56.75
N GLY A 1006 12.18 14.40 56.10
CA GLY A 1006 11.00 14.97 56.76
C GLY A 1006 10.06 13.93 57.40
N ALA A 1007 10.06 12.69 56.89
CA ALA A 1007 9.31 11.55 57.45
C ALA A 1007 10.20 10.59 58.28
N ALA A 1008 11.39 11.03 58.73
CA ALA A 1008 12.31 10.16 59.47
C ALA A 1008 11.70 9.58 60.76
N LEU A 1009 10.83 10.34 61.43
CA LEU A 1009 10.21 9.97 62.70
C LEU A 1009 8.88 9.20 62.56
N GLY A 1010 8.53 8.77 61.34
CA GLY A 1010 7.32 7.99 61.09
C GLY A 1010 6.06 8.86 60.95
N THR A 1011 4.95 8.38 61.53
CA THR A 1011 3.63 9.02 61.48
C THR A 1011 3.34 9.83 62.74
N THR A 1012 2.55 10.89 62.61
CA THR A 1012 2.24 11.84 63.69
C THR A 1012 1.25 11.32 64.74
N ALA A 1013 1.26 10.02 65.01
CA ALA A 1013 0.25 9.33 65.83
C ALA A 1013 0.54 9.42 67.33
N ASN A 1014 1.80 9.19 67.74
CA ASN A 1014 2.18 9.03 69.15
C ASN A 1014 3.25 10.02 69.67
N GLY A 1015 3.84 10.84 68.80
CA GLY A 1015 4.75 11.90 69.21
C GLY A 1015 6.20 11.46 69.37
N THR A 1016 7.07 12.47 69.46
CA THR A 1016 8.49 12.32 69.78
C THR A 1016 8.78 13.00 71.12
N THR A 1017 9.35 12.27 72.07
CA THR A 1017 9.83 12.80 73.35
C THR A 1017 11.35 12.93 73.31
N VAL A 1018 11.87 14.03 73.87
CA VAL A 1018 13.29 14.26 74.13
C VAL A 1018 13.46 14.54 75.62
N GLU A 1019 14.17 13.66 76.31
CA GLU A 1019 14.43 13.74 77.74
C GLU A 1019 15.59 14.69 78.09
N ASP A 1020 15.74 14.99 79.38
CA ASP A 1020 16.76 15.94 79.86
C ASP A 1020 18.19 15.46 79.56
N GLY A 1021 18.90 16.27 78.78
CA GLY A 1021 20.27 16.00 78.33
C GLY A 1021 20.37 15.28 76.98
N ALA A 1022 19.26 15.12 76.25
CA ALA A 1022 19.24 14.55 74.90
C ALA A 1022 18.79 15.56 73.84
N THR A 1023 19.10 15.32 72.56
CA THR A 1023 18.84 16.26 71.46
C THR A 1023 18.13 15.59 70.29
N LEU A 1024 17.04 16.20 69.81
CA LEU A 1024 16.52 16.00 68.46
C LEU A 1024 17.11 17.08 67.53
N ASP A 1025 17.92 16.67 66.56
CA ASP A 1025 18.48 17.54 65.52
C ASP A 1025 17.69 17.41 64.22
N LEU A 1026 16.97 18.46 63.87
CA LEU A 1026 16.17 18.55 62.66
C LEU A 1026 17.00 18.55 61.37
N ASN A 1027 18.29 18.91 61.43
CA ASN A 1027 19.24 18.88 60.32
C ASN A 1027 18.63 19.30 58.95
N GLY A 1028 17.92 20.44 58.96
CA GLY A 1028 17.30 21.02 57.78
C GLY A 1028 16.10 20.25 57.22
N GLN A 1029 15.37 19.49 58.03
CA GLN A 1029 14.14 18.78 57.65
C GLN A 1029 12.86 19.47 58.16
N ASN A 1030 11.76 19.24 57.44
CA ASN A 1030 10.40 19.62 57.83
C ASN A 1030 9.71 18.35 58.38
N LEU A 1031 9.44 18.30 59.68
CA LEU A 1031 8.76 17.18 60.35
C LEU A 1031 7.23 17.28 60.32
N GLY A 1032 6.69 18.17 59.48
CA GLY A 1032 5.27 18.43 59.30
C GLY A 1032 4.62 18.85 60.61
N GLY A 1033 3.88 17.92 61.22
CA GLY A 1033 3.36 18.12 62.55
C GLY A 1033 3.34 16.85 63.37
N GLU A 1034 4.49 16.18 63.38
CA GLU A 1034 4.93 15.45 64.56
C GLU A 1034 4.77 16.34 65.81
N ALA A 1035 4.32 15.75 66.92
CA ALA A 1035 4.25 16.44 68.20
C ALA A 1035 5.56 16.21 68.95
N ILE A 1036 6.39 17.25 69.06
CA ILE A 1036 7.69 17.17 69.73
C ILE A 1036 7.51 17.61 71.18
N THR A 1037 7.88 16.75 72.14
CA THR A 1037 7.92 17.05 73.57
C THR A 1037 9.38 17.13 74.00
N ILE A 1038 9.80 18.25 74.62
CA ILE A 1038 11.19 18.44 75.05
C ILE A 1038 11.32 18.86 76.52
N SER A 1039 12.44 18.49 77.13
CA SER A 1039 12.94 19.05 78.39
C SER A 1039 14.47 19.15 78.35
N GLY A 1040 15.06 19.95 79.25
CA GLY A 1040 16.50 20.00 79.45
C GLY A 1040 17.30 20.90 78.51
N ALA A 1041 18.61 20.93 78.75
CA ALA A 1041 19.56 21.73 77.96
C ALA A 1041 19.93 21.09 76.60
N GLY A 1042 19.59 19.82 76.42
CA GLY A 1042 20.04 18.97 75.32
C GLY A 1042 21.49 18.50 75.46
N ASP A 1043 21.87 17.59 74.56
CA ASP A 1043 23.20 17.00 74.49
C ASP A 1043 24.28 18.09 74.32
N GLY A 1044 25.32 18.03 75.15
CA GLY A 1044 26.35 19.07 75.27
C GLY A 1044 25.85 20.50 75.59
N GLY A 1045 24.56 20.69 75.95
CA GLY A 1045 23.93 22.01 76.06
C GLY A 1045 23.60 22.68 74.72
N GLY A 1046 23.59 21.92 73.62
CA GLY A 1046 23.31 22.43 72.26
C GLY A 1046 21.84 22.76 71.97
N GLY A 1047 20.93 22.42 72.89
CA GLY A 1047 19.48 22.50 72.74
C GLY A 1047 18.84 21.12 72.58
N ALA A 1048 17.83 20.81 73.39
CA ALA A 1048 17.04 19.58 73.30
C ALA A 1048 16.29 19.46 71.96
N LEU A 1049 16.00 20.60 71.34
CA LEU A 1049 15.64 20.68 69.92
C LEU A 1049 16.66 21.58 69.20
N ALA A 1050 17.30 21.06 68.15
CA ALA A 1050 18.27 21.80 67.36
C ALA A 1050 17.92 21.73 65.87
N ASN A 1051 18.40 22.70 65.09
CA ASN A 1051 18.51 22.54 63.64
C ASN A 1051 19.95 22.85 63.22
N ASN A 1052 20.74 21.83 62.89
CA ASN A 1052 22.13 22.01 62.42
C ASN A 1052 22.29 22.03 60.88
N GLY A 1053 21.18 21.94 60.14
CA GLY A 1053 21.18 21.93 58.67
C GLY A 1053 20.73 23.26 58.05
N ALA A 1054 20.07 23.19 56.89
CA ALA A 1054 19.50 24.36 56.23
C ALA A 1054 18.38 25.01 57.07
N ALA A 1055 18.19 26.32 56.91
CA ALA A 1055 17.10 27.03 57.60
C ALA A 1055 15.73 26.53 57.11
N GLN A 1056 14.86 26.16 58.06
CA GLN A 1056 13.55 25.59 57.78
C GLN A 1056 12.42 26.56 58.11
N ALA A 1057 11.76 27.04 57.06
CA ALA A 1057 10.62 27.96 57.13
C ALA A 1057 9.30 27.26 57.57
N GLN A 1058 9.31 25.92 57.62
CA GLN A 1058 8.25 25.04 58.14
C GLN A 1058 8.95 23.86 58.81
N ALA A 1059 9.41 24.01 60.05
CA ALA A 1059 10.23 23.01 60.73
C ALA A 1059 9.37 21.93 61.44
N LEU A 1060 8.38 22.38 62.21
CA LEU A 1060 7.40 21.55 62.92
C LEU A 1060 6.14 22.37 63.27
N ARG A 1061 5.06 21.67 63.67
CA ARG A 1061 3.76 22.27 64.02
C ARG A 1061 3.50 22.41 65.52
N THR A 1062 3.86 21.39 66.31
CA THR A 1062 3.48 21.29 67.72
C THR A 1062 4.73 21.02 68.57
N LEU A 1063 4.98 21.93 69.51
CA LEU A 1063 6.05 21.82 70.50
C LEU A 1063 5.44 21.82 71.91
N ILE A 1064 5.83 20.85 72.73
CA ILE A 1064 5.39 20.70 74.11
C ILE A 1064 6.62 20.77 75.01
N LEU A 1065 6.57 21.61 76.04
CA LEU A 1065 7.60 21.68 77.06
C LEU A 1065 7.16 20.81 78.24
N ALA A 1066 7.95 19.80 78.58
CA ALA A 1066 7.78 18.94 79.76
C ALA A 1066 8.62 19.41 80.97
N GLY A 1067 9.49 20.41 80.74
CA GLY A 1067 10.33 21.06 81.75
C GLY A 1067 10.92 22.34 81.18
N ASP A 1068 11.81 23.00 81.92
CA ASP A 1068 12.70 24.02 81.35
C ASP A 1068 13.48 23.39 80.20
N ALA A 1069 13.52 24.04 79.04
CA ALA A 1069 14.06 23.46 77.81
C ALA A 1069 14.90 24.45 77.01
N THR A 1070 15.85 23.94 76.23
CA THR A 1070 16.71 24.73 75.35
C THR A 1070 16.49 24.38 73.88
N ILE A 1071 16.48 25.39 73.00
CA ILE A 1071 16.47 25.25 71.54
C ILE A 1071 17.75 25.87 70.96
N GLY A 1072 18.37 25.23 69.99
CA GLY A 1072 19.64 25.70 69.41
C GLY A 1072 19.87 25.35 67.94
N GLY A 1073 21.14 25.21 67.58
CA GLY A 1073 21.63 24.88 66.24
C GLY A 1073 22.21 26.04 65.41
N SER A 1074 22.47 25.76 64.13
CA SER A 1074 23.09 26.67 63.15
C SER A 1074 22.11 27.14 62.06
N GLY A 1075 21.13 26.31 61.70
CA GLY A 1075 20.05 26.61 60.75
C GLY A 1075 18.83 27.22 61.44
N GLY A 1076 18.16 28.16 60.76
CA GLY A 1076 16.92 28.76 61.27
C GLY A 1076 15.81 27.72 61.49
N LEU A 1077 15.00 27.90 62.53
CA LEU A 1077 13.87 27.04 62.89
C LEU A 1077 12.61 27.89 63.01
N THR A 1078 11.65 27.66 62.12
CA THR A 1078 10.36 28.35 62.11
C THR A 1078 9.22 27.37 62.30
N MET A 1079 8.47 27.50 63.40
CA MET A 1079 7.17 26.85 63.57
C MET A 1079 6.16 27.54 62.66
N ASN A 1080 5.59 26.80 61.71
CA ASN A 1080 4.72 27.33 60.66
C ASN A 1080 3.84 26.20 60.11
N ASN A 1081 2.65 26.54 59.63
CA ASN A 1081 1.60 25.56 59.36
C ASN A 1081 0.85 25.87 58.05
N SER A 1082 1.09 25.05 57.02
CA SER A 1082 0.32 25.03 55.77
C SER A 1082 -1.05 24.33 55.89
N GLY A 1083 -1.82 24.68 56.93
CA GLY A 1083 -3.10 24.04 57.28
C GLY A 1083 -3.70 24.43 58.64
N GLY A 1084 -3.19 25.49 59.29
CA GLY A 1084 -3.52 25.89 60.67
C GLY A 1084 -2.67 27.09 61.12
N ALA A 1085 -2.23 27.24 62.38
CA ALA A 1085 -2.45 26.40 63.56
C ALA A 1085 -1.14 25.82 64.17
N ALA A 1086 -0.11 26.62 64.39
CA ALA A 1086 1.07 26.21 65.16
C ALA A 1086 0.79 26.29 66.67
N SER A 1087 1.44 25.46 67.50
CA SER A 1087 1.18 25.38 68.93
C SER A 1087 2.44 25.12 69.76
N LEU A 1088 2.72 26.03 70.71
CA LEU A 1088 3.64 25.82 71.82
C LEU A 1088 2.82 25.64 73.10
N SER A 1089 3.04 24.54 73.84
CA SER A 1089 2.31 24.21 75.07
C SER A 1089 3.24 23.85 76.22
N THR A 1090 2.87 24.25 77.45
CA THR A 1090 3.53 23.82 78.69
C THR A 1090 2.63 22.91 79.55
N GLY A 1091 1.46 22.52 79.03
CA GLY A 1091 0.42 21.87 79.83
C GLY A 1091 -0.19 22.73 80.95
N GLY A 1092 0.10 24.04 80.96
CA GLY A 1092 -0.29 24.97 82.02
C GLY A 1092 0.77 25.18 83.11
N ASN A 1093 1.95 24.55 82.98
CA ASN A 1093 3.06 24.71 83.91
C ASN A 1093 3.94 25.92 83.58
N SER A 1094 4.70 26.40 84.57
CA SER A 1094 5.68 27.48 84.41
C SER A 1094 7.03 26.88 84.00
N TYR A 1095 7.34 26.89 82.70
CA TYR A 1095 8.62 26.45 82.14
C TYR A 1095 9.29 27.56 81.33
N SER A 1096 10.62 27.54 81.33
CA SER A 1096 11.50 28.47 80.62
C SER A 1096 11.92 27.86 79.28
N LEU A 1097 11.86 28.66 78.20
CA LEU A 1097 12.40 28.27 76.90
C LEU A 1097 13.65 29.10 76.59
N THR A 1098 14.81 28.46 76.62
CA THR A 1098 16.11 29.11 76.39
C THR A 1098 16.52 28.95 74.92
N LYS A 1099 16.94 30.03 74.28
CA LYS A 1099 17.47 30.00 72.91
C LYS A 1099 19.00 30.16 72.93
N VAL A 1100 19.73 29.15 72.44
CA VAL A 1100 21.20 29.17 72.27
C VAL A 1100 21.57 29.15 70.79
N GLY A 1101 22.83 29.47 70.47
CA GLY A 1101 23.32 29.51 69.08
C GLY A 1101 22.86 30.73 68.26
N GLY A 1102 23.53 30.94 67.12
CA GLY A 1102 23.34 32.14 66.27
C GLY A 1102 22.17 32.08 65.29
N ASN A 1103 21.43 30.97 65.24
CA ASN A 1103 20.29 30.79 64.33
C ASN A 1103 19.04 31.56 64.78
N THR A 1104 18.15 31.88 63.83
CA THR A 1104 16.83 32.45 64.11
C THR A 1104 15.86 31.36 64.58
N LEU A 1105 15.17 31.62 65.69
CA LEU A 1105 14.01 30.85 66.13
C LEU A 1105 12.74 31.69 65.90
N THR A 1106 11.69 31.07 65.36
CA THR A 1106 10.36 31.67 65.21
C THR A 1106 9.33 30.67 65.71
N LEU A 1107 8.53 31.08 66.69
CA LEU A 1107 7.53 30.29 67.41
C LEU A 1107 6.12 30.78 67.06
#